data_AF-A0A4R7JTB6-F1
#
_entry.id   AF-A0A4R7JTB6-F1
#
_cell.length_a   1.000
_cell.length_b   1.000
_cell.length_c   1.000
_cell.angle_alpha   90.00
_cell.angle_beta   90.00
_cell.angle_gamma   90.00
#
_symmetry.space_group_name_H-M   'P 1'
#
loop_
_entity.id
_entity.type
_entity.pdbx_description
1 polymer ?
#
loop_
_entity_poly.entity_id
_entity_poly.type
_entity_poly.pdbx_seq_one_letter_code
_entity_poly.pdbx_strand_id
1 'polypeptide(L)'
;MANLDPDDFGSLARFFHEALEAGLEHYRGLEDVPVWQPAPEAAWRAFTGPVPREGQPPEQLLDHFRDYLIPYTNGNLHPGFFGWVHGSGNLYGALGELCSALLNNNLGGRNHIAHAVEAQVIQWSRELFGFPSNSSGLLVSGTSMASVIALAVARQWALGEEVKKEGVQGKGPVLVGYCSTQTHGALVKAFQLLGLGSDALRRVPVRDDHSLDTEALREAIANDRRAGFKPFAIIGTACTVNTGAIDDLADLADICEQEQLWFHVDAAFGAALALLEEYADDLEGLNRADSVGFDFHKWFQVPYAVGGVLVRDAAAHRSTFSEPVEYLETQSLGLEAGAPWPCDLGPELSRGFLALKVWFTFQGVGLENMAASVRKHCRLARELESRVNAADDLELLAPVRSNIVCLRYQPPGANAAVECSEYYLNALNRAIVTQLQLQGVSAPSTTKLDGSLAIRVAIVNHRTEWEHLDQLLHHTRRIGEQLDQCYPALLNPTHWHFMQGGDGRLIVDPVTGLNRYGCSPAPRDHAFTFASSTASSVSRQAYEAAEHYRQQLLHDLVPGDPGKVIPDCFRQLEQRLMQLLGLADLAPSVFLVPSGTDAQLLAVGVAANDSSASWVSVVCMADETGSGTPESVTGRHFDDETCLGVPVTRGERLAGMPSIDYSAVDVHNEAGAIRSPAEMDAAVERHVGTLVRDGYSVILHAMEQSKLGRWCPSRDVMDRLRANYGDKLQIVVDACQLRTDWDDLRSHLADGDILLLTGSKFFTGPPFSGAAVFPDQVCRRITDTPQLPEGLSEYLPSDALGEWASMVPGAEAVVQTGVLLRWRAALAEIERYYAVPDALRIDGLNRFSEQVMSLLREHPLVDPLFESDDEWWARDDFSGRELSNRRSIFPFLVRECAGGAWLDPDRAKKLYQLLNQELETDTLEPLSGDMQQAARQCCHIGQPVPLKGTHTAALRISMGARIVSDGYAAGDSFEHHLEEEIRQIVVILDKIKLCVSQSLV
;
A
#
# COMPACT_ATOMS: atom_id res chain seq x y z
N MET A 1 -34.07 2.33 34.55
CA MET A 1 -33.56 2.79 35.87
C MET A 1 -33.13 4.25 35.72
N ALA A 2 -33.39 5.11 36.70
CA ALA A 2 -33.01 6.54 36.69
C ALA A 2 -31.81 6.86 37.61
N ASN A 3 -31.18 5.82 38.19
CA ASN A 3 -29.95 5.91 38.97
C ASN A 3 -28.82 5.23 38.18
N LEU A 4 -27.63 5.82 38.19
CA LEU A 4 -26.42 5.29 37.53
C LEU A 4 -25.48 4.57 38.52
N ASP A 5 -25.71 4.71 39.83
CA ASP A 5 -24.99 3.93 40.83
C ASP A 5 -25.35 2.43 40.74
N PRO A 6 -24.42 1.53 41.05
CA PRO A 6 -24.74 0.11 41.14
C PRO A 6 -25.73 -0.14 42.28
N ASP A 7 -26.67 -1.06 42.07
CA ASP A 7 -27.58 -1.51 43.14
C ASP A 7 -26.82 -2.18 44.31
N ASP A 8 -25.62 -2.75 44.03
CA ASP A 8 -24.71 -3.34 45.02
C ASP A 8 -23.25 -2.93 44.78
N PHE A 9 -22.75 -2.03 45.62
CA PHE A 9 -21.35 -1.59 45.61
C PHE A 9 -20.35 -2.72 45.93
N GLY A 10 -20.73 -3.71 46.73
CA GLY A 10 -19.86 -4.84 47.08
C GLY A 10 -19.58 -5.75 45.88
N SER A 11 -20.62 -6.01 45.07
CA SER A 11 -20.48 -6.74 43.81
C SER A 11 -19.58 -5.99 42.83
N LEU A 12 -19.76 -4.67 42.67
CA LEU A 12 -18.90 -3.88 41.79
C LEU A 12 -17.44 -3.82 42.30
N ALA A 13 -17.22 -3.67 43.60
CA ALA A 13 -15.89 -3.65 44.20
C ALA A 13 -15.09 -4.94 43.92
N ARG A 14 -15.75 -6.11 43.92
CA ARG A 14 -15.11 -7.38 43.54
C ARG A 14 -14.55 -7.30 42.11
N PHE A 15 -15.29 -6.74 41.16
CA PHE A 15 -14.83 -6.59 39.78
C PHE A 15 -13.64 -5.63 39.64
N PHE A 16 -13.57 -4.58 40.47
CA PHE A 16 -12.37 -3.73 40.55
C PHE A 16 -11.14 -4.53 41.01
N HIS A 17 -11.29 -5.44 41.98
CA HIS A 17 -10.19 -6.30 42.44
C HIS A 17 -9.75 -7.31 41.38
N GLU A 18 -10.70 -7.92 40.67
CA GLU A 18 -10.40 -8.86 39.58
C GLU A 18 -9.66 -8.19 38.42
N ALA A 19 -10.09 -6.98 38.02
CA ALA A 19 -9.39 -6.18 37.00
C ALA A 19 -7.96 -5.80 37.43
N LEU A 20 -7.80 -5.43 38.71
CA LEU A 20 -6.48 -5.12 39.27
C LEU A 20 -5.56 -6.33 39.25
N GLU A 21 -6.01 -7.51 39.70
CA GLU A 21 -5.16 -8.70 39.73
C GLU A 21 -4.78 -9.14 38.31
N ALA A 22 -5.72 -9.12 37.36
CA ALA A 22 -5.42 -9.41 35.96
C ALA A 22 -4.34 -8.47 35.38
N GLY A 23 -4.44 -7.18 35.69
CA GLY A 23 -3.39 -6.21 35.32
C GLY A 23 -2.05 -6.51 35.98
N LEU A 24 -2.03 -6.79 37.28
CA LEU A 24 -0.80 -7.10 38.02
C LEU A 24 -0.13 -8.39 37.55
N GLU A 25 -0.92 -9.42 37.22
CA GLU A 25 -0.43 -10.66 36.64
C GLU A 25 0.28 -10.39 35.30
N HIS A 26 -0.32 -9.58 34.44
CA HIS A 26 0.33 -9.14 33.20
C HIS A 26 1.66 -8.41 33.46
N TYR A 27 1.71 -7.49 34.45
CA TYR A 27 2.95 -6.81 34.82
C TYR A 27 4.05 -7.76 35.32
N ARG A 28 3.69 -8.84 36.02
CA ARG A 28 4.64 -9.83 36.55
C ARG A 28 5.17 -10.76 35.45
N GLY A 29 4.34 -11.10 34.47
CA GLY A 29 4.67 -11.99 33.36
C GLY A 29 5.10 -11.28 32.07
N LEU A 30 5.55 -10.03 32.14
CA LEU A 30 5.90 -9.26 30.93
C LEU A 30 6.95 -9.96 30.07
N GLU A 31 7.96 -10.58 30.68
CA GLU A 31 9.03 -11.28 29.93
C GLU A 31 8.63 -12.68 29.44
N ASP A 32 7.48 -13.20 29.88
CA ASP A 32 6.96 -14.52 29.49
C ASP A 32 6.05 -14.46 28.24
N VAL A 33 5.77 -13.25 27.73
CA VAL A 33 4.87 -13.02 26.59
C VAL A 33 5.61 -12.29 25.45
N PRO A 34 5.12 -12.40 24.20
CA PRO A 34 5.64 -11.61 23.09
C PRO A 34 5.66 -10.11 23.39
N VAL A 35 6.71 -9.39 22.95
CA VAL A 35 6.77 -7.92 23.05
C VAL A 35 5.53 -7.29 22.40
N TRP A 36 5.15 -7.81 21.24
CA TRP A 36 3.95 -7.45 20.51
C TRP A 36 3.51 -8.65 19.67
N GLN A 37 2.21 -8.75 19.40
CA GLN A 37 1.65 -9.73 18.48
C GLN A 37 0.40 -9.17 17.81
N PRO A 38 0.12 -9.53 16.54
CA PRO A 38 -1.09 -9.10 15.87
C PRO A 38 -2.33 -9.68 16.56
N ALA A 39 -3.35 -8.84 16.74
CA ALA A 39 -4.63 -9.30 17.25
C ALA A 39 -5.32 -10.21 16.21
N PRO A 40 -5.78 -11.42 16.61
CA PRO A 40 -6.54 -12.28 15.72
C PRO A 40 -7.90 -11.63 15.40
N GLU A 41 -8.52 -12.07 14.30
CA GLU A 41 -9.81 -11.52 13.85
C GLU A 41 -10.90 -11.59 14.96
N ALA A 42 -10.89 -12.65 15.77
CA ALA A 42 -11.82 -12.80 16.89
C ALA A 42 -11.70 -11.65 17.91
N ALA A 43 -10.50 -11.17 18.20
CA ALA A 43 -10.27 -10.06 19.12
C ALA A 43 -10.82 -8.74 18.54
N TRP A 44 -10.60 -8.47 17.25
CA TRP A 44 -11.18 -7.30 16.58
C TRP A 44 -12.70 -7.34 16.56
N ARG A 45 -13.28 -8.51 16.26
CA ARG A 45 -14.74 -8.71 16.26
C ARG A 45 -15.35 -8.52 17.65
N ALA A 46 -14.63 -8.84 18.72
CA ALA A 46 -15.10 -8.62 20.10
C ALA A 46 -15.38 -7.14 20.42
N PHE A 47 -14.74 -6.20 19.71
CA PHE A 47 -14.94 -4.75 19.85
C PHE A 47 -15.73 -4.12 18.70
N THR A 48 -16.38 -4.93 17.85
CA THR A 48 -17.19 -4.47 16.72
C THR A 48 -18.66 -4.81 16.96
N GLY A 49 -19.51 -3.80 17.12
CA GLY A 49 -20.94 -4.00 17.32
C GLY A 49 -21.73 -2.69 17.40
N PRO A 50 -23.08 -2.75 17.42
CA PRO A 50 -23.91 -1.57 17.61
C PRO A 50 -23.80 -1.03 19.03
N VAL A 51 -24.18 0.24 19.23
CA VAL A 51 -24.27 0.86 20.55
C VAL A 51 -25.20 0.05 21.46
N PRO A 52 -24.76 -0.35 22.68
CA PRO A 52 -25.59 -1.12 23.59
C PRO A 52 -26.76 -0.27 24.12
N ARG A 53 -28.00 -0.76 23.97
CA ARG A 53 -29.21 -0.12 24.53
C ARG A 53 -29.46 -0.51 25.99
N GLU A 54 -28.89 -1.62 26.41
CA GLU A 54 -28.95 -2.17 27.77
C GLU A 54 -27.53 -2.45 28.26
N GLY A 55 -27.31 -2.35 29.57
CA GLY A 55 -26.02 -2.64 30.17
C GLY A 55 -25.65 -4.13 30.06
N GLN A 56 -24.36 -4.41 29.93
CA GLN A 56 -23.83 -5.77 29.95
C GLN A 56 -23.35 -6.16 31.36
N PRO A 57 -23.35 -7.46 31.70
CA PRO A 57 -22.77 -7.93 32.97
C PRO A 57 -21.27 -7.58 33.06
N PRO A 58 -20.77 -7.04 34.19
CA PRO A 58 -19.36 -6.69 34.34
C PRO A 58 -18.38 -7.87 34.12
N GLU A 59 -18.80 -9.10 34.45
CA GLU A 59 -18.02 -10.33 34.20
C GLU A 59 -17.62 -10.44 32.71
N GLN A 60 -18.57 -10.22 31.80
CA GLN A 60 -18.32 -10.31 30.35
C GLN A 60 -17.36 -9.20 29.88
N LEU A 61 -17.45 -8.01 30.49
CA LEU A 61 -16.54 -6.91 30.18
C LEU A 61 -15.11 -7.24 30.63
N LEU A 62 -14.95 -7.91 31.78
CA LEU A 62 -13.65 -8.36 32.27
C LEU A 62 -13.09 -9.53 31.46
N ASP A 63 -13.92 -10.47 31.01
CA ASP A 63 -13.50 -11.51 30.08
C ASP A 63 -12.94 -10.90 28.80
N HIS A 64 -13.61 -9.90 28.21
CA HIS A 64 -13.09 -9.19 27.05
C HIS A 64 -11.77 -8.47 27.33
N PHE A 65 -11.64 -7.84 28.50
CA PHE A 65 -10.38 -7.20 28.90
C PHE A 65 -9.23 -8.21 29.01
N ARG A 66 -9.46 -9.36 29.64
CA ARG A 66 -8.46 -10.41 29.82
C ARG A 66 -8.08 -11.10 28.52
N ASP A 67 -9.07 -11.49 27.72
CA ASP A 67 -8.86 -12.39 26.59
C ASP A 67 -8.57 -11.65 25.28
N TYR A 68 -9.08 -10.42 25.12
CA TYR A 68 -9.02 -9.67 23.86
C TYR A 68 -8.33 -8.29 23.95
N LEU A 69 -7.99 -7.77 25.14
CA LEU A 69 -7.19 -6.54 25.29
C LEU A 69 -5.77 -6.80 25.79
N ILE A 70 -5.60 -7.44 26.96
CA ILE A 70 -4.28 -7.64 27.58
C ILE A 70 -3.25 -8.29 26.62
N PRO A 71 -3.57 -9.37 25.90
CA PRO A 71 -2.58 -10.05 25.05
C PRO A 71 -2.17 -9.27 23.80
N TYR A 72 -2.95 -8.25 23.42
CA TYR A 72 -2.83 -7.55 22.12
C TYR A 72 -2.61 -6.04 22.29
N THR A 73 -2.01 -5.63 23.41
CA THR A 73 -1.64 -4.22 23.64
C THR A 73 -0.46 -3.79 22.75
N ASN A 74 -0.15 -2.49 22.75
CA ASN A 74 0.94 -1.93 21.97
C ASN A 74 2.36 -2.37 22.42
N GLY A 75 2.50 -3.18 23.49
CA GLY A 75 3.77 -3.77 23.91
C GLY A 75 4.70 -2.89 24.74
N ASN A 76 4.37 -1.61 24.96
CA ASN A 76 5.26 -0.62 25.59
C ASN A 76 5.63 -0.91 27.06
N LEU A 77 4.96 -1.85 27.72
CA LEU A 77 5.34 -2.32 29.06
C LEU A 77 6.55 -3.25 29.02
N HIS A 78 6.71 -4.02 27.94
CA HIS A 78 7.73 -5.06 27.79
C HIS A 78 9.14 -4.45 27.65
N PRO A 79 10.17 -4.98 28.34
CA PRO A 79 11.54 -4.43 28.31
C PRO A 79 12.23 -4.44 26.94
N GLY A 80 11.80 -5.33 26.04
CA GLY A 80 12.17 -5.39 24.61
C GLY A 80 11.43 -4.42 23.67
N PHE A 81 10.62 -3.49 24.20
CA PHE A 81 9.96 -2.46 23.39
C PHE A 81 10.87 -1.23 23.20
N PHE A 82 11.21 -0.91 21.95
CA PHE A 82 12.14 0.17 21.60
C PHE A 82 11.56 1.17 20.59
N GLY A 83 10.25 1.10 20.35
CA GLY A 83 9.56 1.87 19.32
C GLY A 83 9.27 3.31 19.74
N TRP A 84 9.49 4.25 18.82
CA TRP A 84 9.18 5.68 19.02
C TRP A 84 9.84 6.24 20.28
N VAL A 85 9.14 7.06 21.07
CA VAL A 85 9.53 7.39 22.44
C VAL A 85 8.28 7.19 23.28
N HIS A 86 8.11 5.96 23.75
CA HIS A 86 6.93 5.52 24.47
C HIS A 86 7.31 5.13 25.91
N GLY A 87 6.81 5.86 26.90
CA GLY A 87 7.01 5.49 28.30
C GLY A 87 6.30 4.18 28.64
N SER A 88 6.85 3.43 29.60
CA SER A 88 6.26 2.16 30.06
C SER A 88 5.33 2.33 31.28
N GLY A 89 5.08 3.57 31.71
CA GLY A 89 4.31 3.85 32.92
C GLY A 89 4.94 3.29 34.20
N ASN A 90 4.28 3.52 35.34
CA ASN A 90 4.63 2.90 36.62
C ASN A 90 3.38 2.70 37.48
N LEU A 91 3.43 1.72 38.39
CA LEU A 91 2.28 1.32 39.20
C LEU A 91 1.88 2.39 40.26
N TYR A 92 2.80 3.24 40.72
CA TYR A 92 2.44 4.36 41.61
C TYR A 92 1.58 5.39 40.88
N GLY A 93 1.98 5.75 39.65
CA GLY A 93 1.17 6.61 38.80
C GLY A 93 -0.19 5.99 38.46
N ALA A 94 -0.25 4.68 38.23
CA ALA A 94 -1.52 3.98 37.95
C ALA A 94 -2.46 4.02 39.16
N LEU A 95 -1.92 3.85 40.37
CA LEU A 95 -2.66 4.04 41.62
C LEU A 95 -3.18 5.49 41.74
N GLY A 96 -2.34 6.48 41.40
CA GLY A 96 -2.76 7.88 41.36
C GLY A 96 -3.88 8.16 40.35
N GLU A 97 -3.85 7.51 39.18
CA GLU A 97 -4.92 7.61 38.18
C GLU A 97 -6.23 7.00 38.69
N LEU A 98 -6.19 5.85 39.36
CA LEU A 98 -7.37 5.26 40.00
C LEU A 98 -7.97 6.21 41.05
N CYS A 99 -7.13 6.79 41.92
CA CYS A 99 -7.58 7.77 42.90
C CYS A 99 -8.18 9.03 42.24
N SER A 100 -7.58 9.49 41.14
CA SER A 100 -8.09 10.62 40.35
C SER A 100 -9.48 10.32 39.79
N ALA A 101 -9.67 9.15 39.18
CA ALA A 101 -10.93 8.70 38.61
C ALA A 101 -12.05 8.59 39.67
N LEU A 102 -11.73 8.10 40.86
CA LEU A 102 -12.70 8.00 41.97
C LEU A 102 -13.12 9.37 42.53
N LEU A 103 -12.26 10.39 42.46
CA LEU A 103 -12.58 11.74 42.91
C LEU A 103 -13.30 12.57 41.83
N ASN A 104 -13.01 12.33 40.56
CA ASN A 104 -13.59 13.01 39.40
C ASN A 104 -13.57 14.55 39.51
N ASN A 105 -12.46 15.11 40.02
CA ASN A 105 -12.30 16.56 40.20
C ASN A 105 -12.07 17.28 38.86
N ASN A 106 -12.76 18.42 38.66
CA ASN A 106 -12.54 19.33 37.53
C ASN A 106 -11.55 20.44 37.92
N LEU A 107 -10.35 20.40 37.36
CA LEU A 107 -9.24 21.34 37.60
C LEU A 107 -9.28 22.60 36.73
N GLY A 108 -10.42 22.90 36.09
CA GLY A 108 -10.61 24.16 35.38
C GLY A 108 -10.48 25.38 36.29
N GLY A 109 -11.06 25.31 37.49
CA GLY A 109 -11.06 26.40 38.47
C GLY A 109 -11.68 25.96 39.79
N ARG A 110 -12.22 26.92 40.55
CA ARG A 110 -12.76 26.76 41.91
C ARG A 110 -11.70 26.51 42.99
N ASN A 111 -12.08 26.72 44.25
CA ASN A 111 -11.21 26.55 45.41
C ASN A 111 -11.29 25.13 46.01
N HIS A 112 -10.37 24.25 45.64
CA HIS A 112 -10.27 22.89 46.19
C HIS A 112 -8.82 22.37 46.20
N ILE A 113 -8.54 21.38 47.06
CA ILE A 113 -7.18 20.90 47.35
C ILE A 113 -6.42 20.33 46.14
N ALA A 114 -7.12 19.82 45.12
CA ALA A 114 -6.47 19.28 43.91
C ALA A 114 -5.60 20.34 43.18
N HIS A 115 -5.94 21.62 43.27
CA HIS A 115 -5.13 22.71 42.71
C HIS A 115 -3.79 22.87 43.43
N ALA A 116 -3.73 22.62 44.74
CA ALA A 116 -2.48 22.66 45.48
C ALA A 116 -1.53 21.54 45.04
N VAL A 117 -2.06 20.37 44.66
CA VAL A 117 -1.27 19.26 44.13
C VAL A 117 -0.72 19.60 42.74
N GLU A 118 -1.54 20.18 41.85
CA GLU A 118 -1.06 20.67 40.55
C GLU A 118 0.00 21.76 40.70
N ALA A 119 -0.23 22.74 41.57
CA ALA A 119 0.73 23.79 41.87
C ALA A 119 2.07 23.22 42.40
N GLN A 120 2.02 22.18 43.23
CA GLN A 120 3.21 21.49 43.73
C GLN A 120 3.98 20.79 42.61
N VAL A 121 3.29 20.12 41.68
CA VAL A 121 3.94 19.47 40.52
C VAL A 121 4.56 20.51 39.58
N ILE A 122 3.88 21.63 39.34
CA ILE A 122 4.43 22.75 38.56
C ILE A 122 5.63 23.38 39.29
N GLN A 123 5.59 23.49 40.62
CA GLN A 123 6.74 23.93 41.40
C GLN A 123 7.95 23.00 41.20
N TRP A 124 7.78 21.69 41.36
CA TRP A 124 8.88 20.75 41.12
C TRP A 124 9.41 20.81 39.69
N SER A 125 8.53 21.01 38.71
CA SER A 125 8.94 21.18 37.30
C SER A 125 9.82 22.42 37.12
N ARG A 126 9.48 23.54 37.77
CA ARG A 126 10.28 24.77 37.73
C ARG A 126 11.65 24.57 38.36
N GLU A 127 11.70 23.90 39.51
CA GLU A 127 12.96 23.56 40.20
C GLU A 127 13.85 22.66 39.32
N LEU A 128 13.27 21.61 38.73
CA LEU A 128 13.98 20.67 37.85
C LEU A 128 14.56 21.34 36.59
N PHE A 129 13.83 22.28 35.99
CA PHE A 129 14.23 22.92 34.73
C PHE A 129 14.87 24.30 34.90
N GLY A 130 15.12 24.72 36.14
CA GLY A 130 15.77 26.01 36.44
C GLY A 130 14.93 27.25 36.11
N PHE A 131 13.59 27.13 36.11
CA PHE A 131 12.69 28.26 35.89
C PHE A 131 12.48 29.09 37.17
N PRO A 132 12.30 30.43 37.05
CA PRO A 132 12.00 31.29 38.19
C PRO A 132 10.76 30.87 38.99
N SER A 133 10.78 31.11 40.30
CA SER A 133 9.67 30.77 41.21
C SER A 133 8.37 31.55 40.95
N ASN A 134 8.42 32.62 40.16
CA ASN A 134 7.28 33.41 39.71
C ASN A 134 6.80 33.06 38.29
N SER A 135 7.42 32.09 37.61
CA SER A 135 6.94 31.55 36.34
C SER A 135 5.66 30.76 36.51
N SER A 136 4.84 30.74 35.46
CA SER A 136 3.59 29.97 35.41
C SER A 136 3.79 28.63 34.71
N GLY A 137 2.80 27.75 34.83
CA GLY A 137 2.80 26.49 34.11
C GLY A 137 1.43 25.83 34.13
N LEU A 138 1.25 24.87 33.24
CA LEU A 138 0.00 24.13 33.09
C LEU A 138 0.31 22.66 32.76
N LEU A 139 -0.42 21.73 33.38
CA LEU A 139 -0.40 20.33 32.95
C LEU A 139 -1.36 20.10 31.80
N VAL A 140 -0.92 19.42 30.75
CA VAL A 140 -1.71 19.21 29.53
C VAL A 140 -1.69 17.75 29.12
N SER A 141 -2.43 17.40 28.08
CA SER A 141 -2.42 16.03 27.54
C SER A 141 -1.03 15.60 27.05
N GLY A 142 -0.25 16.52 26.49
CA GLY A 142 1.14 16.28 26.08
C GLY A 142 1.78 17.48 25.40
N THR A 143 3.03 17.32 24.98
CA THR A 143 3.88 18.42 24.49
C THR A 143 3.32 19.07 23.22
N SER A 144 2.56 18.36 22.39
CA SER A 144 1.84 18.99 21.27
C SER A 144 0.95 20.15 21.72
N MET A 145 0.19 19.98 22.81
CA MET A 145 -0.62 21.06 23.38
C MET A 145 0.22 22.08 24.15
N ALA A 146 1.30 21.64 24.80
CA ALA A 146 2.26 22.54 25.43
C ALA A 146 2.85 23.54 24.42
N SER A 147 3.24 23.06 23.23
CA SER A 147 3.77 23.90 22.15
C SER A 147 2.72 24.85 21.58
N VAL A 148 1.46 24.42 21.43
CA VAL A 148 0.37 25.33 21.03
C VAL A 148 0.22 26.46 22.04
N ILE A 149 0.23 26.15 23.34
CA ILE A 149 0.12 27.13 24.41
C ILE A 149 1.31 28.09 24.39
N ALA A 150 2.53 27.55 24.41
CA ALA A 150 3.77 28.31 24.37
C ALA A 150 3.84 29.25 23.16
N LEU A 151 3.51 28.77 21.97
CA LEU A 151 3.57 29.55 20.74
C LEU A 151 2.41 30.55 20.61
N ALA A 152 1.25 30.29 21.24
CA ALA A 152 0.20 31.30 21.37
C ALA A 152 0.67 32.49 22.21
N VAL A 153 1.36 32.23 23.33
CA VAL A 153 1.95 33.27 24.17
C VAL A 153 3.02 34.03 23.37
N ALA A 154 3.92 33.32 22.68
CA ALA A 154 4.93 33.94 21.82
C ALA A 154 4.32 34.83 20.72
N ARG A 155 3.22 34.38 20.10
CA ARG A 155 2.48 35.14 19.09
C ARG A 155 1.88 36.42 19.67
N GLN A 156 1.24 36.34 20.84
CA GLN A 156 0.69 37.52 21.51
C GLN A 156 1.78 38.47 21.98
N TRP A 157 2.89 37.95 22.49
CA TRP A 157 4.07 38.73 22.83
C TRP A 157 4.59 39.50 21.60
N ALA A 158 4.62 38.86 20.43
CA ALA A 158 5.09 39.47 19.19
C ALA A 158 4.10 40.47 18.56
N LEU A 159 2.79 40.26 18.67
CA LEU A 159 1.77 41.08 18.01
C LEU A 159 1.03 42.06 18.93
N GLY A 160 1.16 41.90 20.25
CA GLY A 160 0.37 42.61 21.25
C GLY A 160 -0.98 41.96 21.54
N GLU A 161 -1.64 42.41 22.61
CA GLU A 161 -2.91 41.82 23.10
C GLU A 161 -4.08 41.92 22.11
N GLU A 162 -4.07 42.91 21.21
CA GLU A 162 -5.14 43.10 20.22
C GLU A 162 -5.27 41.93 19.25
N VAL A 163 -4.24 41.06 19.12
CA VAL A 163 -4.34 39.82 18.32
C VAL A 163 -5.48 38.91 18.77
N LYS A 164 -5.87 38.97 20.06
CA LYS A 164 -7.00 38.21 20.59
C LYS A 164 -8.34 38.66 19.97
N LYS A 165 -8.45 39.94 19.60
CA LYS A 165 -9.66 40.53 19.01
C LYS A 165 -9.60 40.55 17.49
N GLU A 166 -8.47 40.96 16.93
CA GLU A 166 -8.30 41.20 15.48
C GLU A 166 -7.90 39.94 14.70
N GLY A 167 -7.37 38.93 15.39
CA GLY A 167 -6.80 37.75 14.76
C GLY A 167 -5.50 38.04 13.98
N VAL A 168 -4.99 37.01 13.28
CA VAL A 168 -3.73 37.08 12.53
C VAL A 168 -3.89 37.52 11.07
N GLN A 169 -5.11 37.82 10.62
CA GLN A 169 -5.44 38.13 9.22
C GLN A 169 -5.18 39.61 8.83
N GLY A 170 -4.69 40.44 9.77
CA GLY A 170 -4.52 41.89 9.60
C GLY A 170 -3.35 42.32 8.70
N LYS A 171 -3.26 43.64 8.43
CA LYS A 171 -2.25 44.31 7.56
C LYS A 171 -0.80 44.33 8.10
N GLY A 172 -0.44 43.40 9.00
CA GLY A 172 0.88 43.30 9.61
C GLY A 172 1.86 42.42 8.81
N PRO A 173 3.16 42.44 9.14
CA PRO A 173 4.13 41.51 8.55
C PRO A 173 3.82 40.07 8.95
N VAL A 174 4.01 39.14 8.02
CA VAL A 174 3.80 37.71 8.26
C VAL A 174 4.82 37.22 9.30
N LEU A 175 4.32 36.60 10.38
CA LEU A 175 5.16 36.00 11.41
C LEU A 175 5.88 34.77 10.88
N VAL A 176 7.15 34.62 11.23
CA VAL A 176 7.94 33.41 10.92
C VAL A 176 8.69 32.91 12.15
N GLY A 177 8.68 31.60 12.37
CA GLY A 177 9.46 30.96 13.42
C GLY A 177 10.41 29.91 12.85
N TYR A 178 11.36 29.45 13.66
CA TYR A 178 12.46 28.62 13.20
C TYR A 178 12.59 27.36 14.05
N CYS A 179 12.77 26.20 13.41
CA CYS A 179 13.12 24.94 14.05
C CYS A 179 14.10 24.16 13.18
N SER A 180 14.67 23.06 13.67
CA SER A 180 15.53 22.23 12.84
C SER A 180 14.71 21.37 11.87
N THR A 181 15.35 20.81 10.84
CA THR A 181 14.75 19.79 9.96
C THR A 181 14.41 18.49 10.70
N GLN A 182 14.96 18.28 11.91
CA GLN A 182 14.76 17.11 12.76
C GLN A 182 13.65 17.32 13.82
N THR A 183 13.11 18.52 13.93
CA THR A 183 12.07 18.83 14.92
C THR A 183 10.76 18.09 14.63
N HIS A 184 10.04 17.73 15.70
CA HIS A 184 8.83 16.93 15.62
C HIS A 184 7.69 17.63 14.85
N GLY A 185 6.94 16.87 14.06
CA GLY A 185 5.86 17.40 13.22
C GLY A 185 4.69 18.06 13.99
N ALA A 186 4.60 17.89 15.31
CA ALA A 186 3.61 18.60 16.12
C ALA A 186 3.78 20.13 16.10
N LEU A 187 4.99 20.66 15.90
CA LEU A 187 5.18 22.10 15.78
C LEU A 187 4.59 22.67 14.50
N VAL A 188 4.69 21.94 13.39
CA VAL A 188 4.01 22.32 12.13
C VAL A 188 2.51 22.40 12.38
N LYS A 189 1.95 21.41 13.09
CA LYS A 189 0.53 21.42 13.49
C LYS A 189 0.20 22.59 14.40
N ALA A 190 1.07 22.96 15.34
CA ALA A 190 0.87 24.11 16.21
C ALA A 190 0.76 25.41 15.39
N PHE A 191 1.63 25.62 14.40
CA PHE A 191 1.56 26.77 13.49
C PHE A 191 0.25 26.78 12.68
N GLN A 192 -0.19 25.62 12.19
CA GLN A 192 -1.46 25.47 11.48
C GLN A 192 -2.66 25.83 12.39
N LEU A 193 -2.69 25.30 13.62
CA LEU A 193 -3.76 25.56 14.59
C LEU A 193 -3.81 27.03 15.04
N LEU A 194 -2.67 27.69 15.13
CA LEU A 194 -2.57 29.11 15.48
C LEU A 194 -2.88 30.07 14.32
N GLY A 195 -3.19 29.54 13.13
CA GLY A 195 -3.54 30.32 11.95
C GLY A 195 -2.33 30.94 11.23
N LEU A 196 -1.11 30.48 11.50
CA LEU A 196 0.13 31.01 10.89
C LEU A 196 0.46 30.34 9.55
N GLY A 197 -0.02 29.12 9.32
CA GLY A 197 0.32 28.30 8.15
C GLY A 197 1.64 27.54 8.33
N SER A 198 1.80 26.41 7.62
CA SER A 198 3.02 25.58 7.73
C SER A 198 4.26 26.25 7.18
N ASP A 199 4.11 27.09 6.16
CA ASP A 199 5.24 27.76 5.49
C ASP A 199 5.88 28.84 6.37
N ALA A 200 5.16 29.31 7.40
CA ALA A 200 5.67 30.25 8.40
C ALA A 200 6.64 29.60 9.39
N LEU A 201 6.75 28.26 9.43
CA LEU A 201 7.76 27.56 10.22
C LEU A 201 8.93 27.18 9.31
N ARG A 202 10.04 27.92 9.43
CA ARG A 202 11.28 27.67 8.69
C ARG A 202 12.01 26.47 9.28
N ARG A 203 12.27 25.47 8.44
CA ARG A 203 13.10 24.31 8.79
C ARG A 203 14.55 24.59 8.43
N VAL A 204 15.36 24.85 9.46
CA VAL A 204 16.79 25.12 9.34
C VAL A 204 17.56 23.80 9.27
N PRO A 205 18.57 23.69 8.39
CA PRO A 205 19.44 22.52 8.33
C PRO A 205 20.07 22.14 9.69
N VAL A 206 20.58 20.92 9.76
CA VAL A 206 21.28 20.39 10.92
C VAL A 206 22.74 20.09 10.59
N ARG A 207 23.57 20.02 11.62
CA ARG A 207 24.97 19.57 11.55
C ARG A 207 25.04 18.04 11.44
N ASP A 208 26.25 17.50 11.29
CA ASP A 208 26.52 16.05 11.18
C ASP A 208 26.07 15.25 12.42
N ASP A 209 25.96 15.91 13.59
CA ASP A 209 25.41 15.30 14.81
C ASP A 209 23.90 15.53 14.97
N HIS A 210 23.24 16.02 13.91
CA HIS A 210 21.82 16.30 13.82
C HIS A 210 21.30 17.39 14.75
N SER A 211 22.16 18.19 15.38
CA SER A 211 21.76 19.43 16.06
C SER A 211 21.46 20.54 15.06
N LEU A 212 20.60 21.49 15.41
CA LEU A 212 20.31 22.68 14.61
C LEU A 212 21.61 23.43 14.24
N ASP A 213 21.75 23.81 12.98
CA ASP A 213 22.87 24.66 12.54
C ASP A 213 22.58 26.14 12.82
N THR A 214 23.24 26.66 13.86
CA THR A 214 23.01 28.02 14.34
C THR A 214 23.54 29.12 13.41
N GLU A 215 24.45 28.81 12.49
CA GLU A 215 24.89 29.78 11.47
C GLU A 215 23.84 29.90 10.37
N ALA A 216 23.36 28.76 9.86
CA ALA A 216 22.25 28.73 8.91
C ALA A 216 20.97 29.39 9.48
N LEU A 217 20.74 29.26 10.79
CA LEU A 217 19.64 29.95 11.48
C LEU A 217 19.80 31.48 11.41
N ARG A 218 20.98 32.02 11.70
CA ARG A 218 21.26 33.47 11.63
C ARG A 218 21.04 33.99 10.22
N GLU A 219 21.50 33.27 9.21
CA GLU A 219 21.26 33.62 7.81
C GLU A 219 19.76 33.62 7.47
N ALA A 220 19.02 32.60 7.90
CA ALA A 220 17.58 32.50 7.66
C ALA A 220 16.80 33.67 8.29
N ILE A 221 17.12 34.02 9.54
CA ILE A 221 16.52 35.19 10.23
C ILE A 221 16.81 36.48 9.45
N ALA A 222 18.07 36.71 9.08
CA ALA A 222 18.46 37.90 8.34
C ALA A 222 17.78 37.99 6.96
N ASN A 223 17.63 36.86 6.26
CA ASN A 223 16.93 36.77 4.98
C ASN A 223 15.44 37.11 5.12
N ASP A 224 14.76 36.54 6.11
CA ASP A 224 13.34 36.77 6.35
C ASP A 224 13.04 38.23 6.73
N ARG A 225 13.88 38.84 7.59
CA ARG A 225 13.77 40.28 7.89
C ARG A 225 13.92 41.14 6.63
N ARG A 226 14.89 40.82 5.77
CA ARG A 226 15.09 41.53 4.48
C ARG A 226 13.90 41.37 3.53
N ALA A 227 13.20 40.24 3.58
CA ALA A 227 11.99 39.98 2.82
C ALA A 227 10.72 40.61 3.44
N GLY A 228 10.83 41.31 4.57
CA GLY A 228 9.70 41.96 5.24
C GLY A 228 8.88 41.05 6.14
N PHE A 229 9.33 39.81 6.38
CA PHE A 229 8.74 38.94 7.40
C PHE A 229 9.12 39.43 8.80
N LYS A 230 8.34 39.00 9.79
CA LYS A 230 8.61 39.24 11.21
C LYS A 230 8.99 37.94 11.92
N PRO A 231 10.30 37.65 12.05
CA PRO A 231 10.79 36.64 12.98
C PRO A 231 10.22 36.86 14.38
N PHE A 232 9.71 35.80 15.01
CA PHE A 232 9.15 35.93 16.37
C PHE A 232 9.57 34.83 17.35
N ALA A 233 9.95 33.65 16.88
CA ALA A 233 10.31 32.54 17.77
C ALA A 233 11.36 31.62 17.17
N ILE A 234 12.25 31.12 18.02
CA ILE A 234 13.13 29.97 17.75
C ILE A 234 12.65 28.83 18.65
N ILE A 235 12.52 27.64 18.06
CA ILE A 235 12.24 26.41 18.78
C ILE A 235 13.48 25.52 18.79
N GLY A 236 14.15 25.46 19.94
CA GLY A 236 15.22 24.50 20.21
C GLY A 236 14.67 23.18 20.72
N THR A 237 15.39 22.08 20.49
CA THR A 237 14.97 20.73 20.85
C THR A 237 15.97 20.11 21.83
N ALA A 238 15.48 19.71 23.00
CA ALA A 238 16.23 18.84 23.92
C ALA A 238 15.87 17.38 23.60
N CYS A 239 16.75 16.72 22.87
CA CYS A 239 16.57 15.39 22.25
C CYS A 239 15.55 15.37 21.10
N THR A 240 16.04 15.39 19.86
CA THR A 240 15.24 15.21 18.65
C THR A 240 14.64 13.80 18.58
N VAL A 241 13.46 13.67 17.96
CA VAL A 241 12.75 12.39 17.93
C VAL A 241 13.45 11.33 17.10
N ASN A 242 14.21 11.70 16.07
CA ASN A 242 14.87 10.74 15.19
C ASN A 242 16.11 10.13 15.83
N THR A 243 17.02 10.96 16.33
CA THR A 243 18.37 10.55 16.76
C THR A 243 18.68 10.84 18.22
N GLY A 244 17.81 11.57 18.92
CA GLY A 244 18.07 12.01 20.29
C GLY A 244 19.14 13.10 20.37
N ALA A 245 19.38 13.84 19.29
CA ALA A 245 20.30 14.97 19.24
C ALA A 245 19.80 16.13 20.10
N ILE A 246 20.72 16.86 20.73
CA ILE A 246 20.41 18.02 21.57
C ILE A 246 20.88 19.25 20.80
N ASP A 247 19.98 20.21 20.58
CA ASP A 247 20.36 21.50 20.01
C ASP A 247 21.23 22.29 20.99
N ASP A 248 22.12 23.16 20.50
CA ASP A 248 22.92 24.06 21.34
C ASP A 248 22.02 25.13 21.98
N LEU A 249 21.35 24.78 23.09
CA LEU A 249 20.33 25.61 23.71
C LEU A 249 20.90 26.94 24.23
N ALA A 250 22.18 26.97 24.59
CA ALA A 250 22.87 28.17 25.05
C ALA A 250 23.07 29.16 23.91
N ASP A 251 23.59 28.71 22.76
CA ASP A 251 23.73 29.57 21.57
C ASP A 251 22.37 30.01 21.03
N LEU A 252 21.36 29.12 21.04
CA LEU A 252 19.99 29.50 20.66
C LEU A 252 19.41 30.59 21.57
N ALA A 253 19.63 30.50 22.88
CA ALA A 253 19.22 31.55 23.82
C ALA A 253 19.94 32.88 23.54
N ASP A 254 21.25 32.85 23.25
CA ASP A 254 22.03 34.03 22.89
C ASP A 254 21.50 34.69 21.60
N ILE A 255 21.14 33.90 20.58
CA ILE A 255 20.51 34.40 19.35
C ILE A 255 19.16 35.05 19.67
N CYS A 256 18.31 34.38 20.45
CA CYS A 256 17.00 34.90 20.84
C CYS A 256 17.12 36.27 21.54
N GLU A 257 18.08 36.42 22.46
CA GLU A 257 18.32 37.69 23.14
C GLU A 257 18.84 38.77 22.18
N GLN A 258 19.77 38.44 21.28
CA GLN A 258 20.33 39.37 20.29
C GLN A 258 19.29 39.83 19.26
N GLU A 259 18.48 38.89 18.76
CA GLU A 259 17.47 39.11 17.72
C GLU A 259 16.10 39.50 18.26
N GLN A 260 15.93 39.53 19.59
CA GLN A 260 14.66 39.80 20.27
C GLN A 260 13.55 38.84 19.78
N LEU A 261 13.81 37.54 19.93
CA LEU A 261 12.90 36.46 19.55
C LEU A 261 12.54 35.64 20.77
N TRP A 262 11.32 35.09 20.78
CA TRP A 262 10.88 34.15 21.80
C TRP A 262 11.66 32.83 21.72
N PHE A 263 12.23 32.37 22.83
CA PHE A 263 12.90 31.07 22.90
C PHE A 263 11.97 30.02 23.50
N HIS A 264 11.50 29.08 22.66
CA HIS A 264 10.79 27.89 23.11
C HIS A 264 11.72 26.67 23.07
N VAL A 265 11.71 25.85 24.12
CA VAL A 265 12.37 24.55 24.10
C VAL A 265 11.34 23.43 24.06
N ASP A 266 11.38 22.62 23.01
CA ASP A 266 10.70 21.33 22.95
C ASP A 266 11.59 20.28 23.65
N ALA A 267 11.22 19.93 24.88
CA ALA A 267 11.90 18.95 25.72
C ALA A 267 10.99 17.74 26.00
N ALA A 268 10.15 17.35 25.03
CA ALA A 268 9.09 16.37 25.22
C ALA A 268 9.52 15.11 25.99
N PHE A 269 10.69 14.55 25.67
CA PHE A 269 11.29 13.49 26.50
C PHE A 269 12.67 13.88 27.05
N GLY A 270 13.43 14.73 26.36
CA GLY A 270 14.75 15.16 26.81
C GLY A 270 14.75 15.94 28.12
N ALA A 271 13.61 16.46 28.58
CA ALA A 271 13.47 17.07 29.91
C ALA A 271 13.90 16.13 31.06
N ALA A 272 13.83 14.81 30.88
CA ALA A 272 14.31 13.85 31.88
C ALA A 272 15.83 13.85 32.07
N LEU A 273 16.61 14.37 31.10
CA LEU A 273 18.05 14.56 31.26
C LEU A 273 18.39 15.59 32.33
N ALA A 274 17.47 16.50 32.70
CA ALA A 274 17.67 17.43 33.81
C ALA A 274 17.81 16.74 35.18
N LEU A 275 17.52 15.43 35.27
CA LEU A 275 17.80 14.61 36.46
C LEU A 275 19.28 14.21 36.57
N LEU A 276 20.07 14.43 35.53
CA LEU A 276 21.46 13.98 35.43
C LEU A 276 22.41 15.18 35.42
N GLU A 277 23.26 15.28 36.43
CA GLU A 277 24.28 16.34 36.53
C GLU A 277 25.26 16.29 35.35
N GLU A 278 25.54 15.10 34.82
CA GLU A 278 26.42 14.92 33.67
C GLU A 278 25.88 15.46 32.32
N TYR A 279 24.61 15.90 32.27
CA TYR A 279 23.99 16.56 31.10
C TYR A 279 23.70 18.05 31.36
N ALA A 280 24.19 18.61 32.46
CA ALA A 280 23.91 20.01 32.82
C ALA A 280 24.39 21.00 31.74
N ASP A 281 25.58 20.76 31.17
CA ASP A 281 26.15 21.60 30.11
C ASP A 281 25.34 21.46 28.80
N ASP A 282 24.92 20.25 28.43
CA ASP A 282 24.08 20.02 27.23
C ASP A 282 22.70 20.70 27.33
N LEU A 283 22.21 20.93 28.55
CA LEU A 283 20.94 21.60 28.82
C LEU A 283 21.12 23.07 29.23
N GLU A 284 22.34 23.61 29.16
CA GLU A 284 22.60 25.02 29.40
C GLU A 284 21.79 25.85 28.41
N GLY A 285 20.95 26.77 28.91
CA GLY A 285 19.99 27.51 28.10
C GLY A 285 18.53 27.08 28.30
N LEU A 286 18.25 25.86 28.77
CA LEU A 286 16.89 25.46 29.16
C LEU A 286 16.32 26.38 30.25
N ASN A 287 17.16 26.72 31.23
CA ASN A 287 16.84 27.66 32.30
C ASN A 287 16.72 29.12 31.84
N ARG A 288 17.06 29.44 30.58
CA ARG A 288 16.92 30.75 29.93
C ARG A 288 15.72 30.84 28.99
N ALA A 289 15.14 29.71 28.58
CA ALA A 289 13.99 29.65 27.68
C ALA A 289 12.79 30.46 28.20
N ASP A 290 12.07 31.11 27.29
CA ASP A 290 10.82 31.81 27.61
C ASP A 290 9.68 30.82 27.87
N SER A 291 9.73 29.65 27.23
CA SER A 291 8.85 28.53 27.55
C SER A 291 9.48 27.17 27.25
N VAL A 292 9.05 26.14 27.99
CA VAL A 292 9.43 24.74 27.73
C VAL A 292 8.19 23.86 27.70
N GLY A 293 8.13 22.94 26.73
CA GLY A 293 7.16 21.85 26.68
C GLY A 293 7.83 20.50 27.01
N PHE A 294 7.19 19.66 27.81
CA PHE A 294 7.75 18.38 28.27
C PHE A 294 6.66 17.34 28.59
N ASP A 295 6.99 16.05 28.55
CA ASP A 295 6.07 14.96 28.87
C ASP A 295 6.55 14.10 30.05
N PHE A 296 5.74 14.05 31.11
CA PHE A 296 5.96 13.10 32.21
C PHE A 296 5.69 11.65 31.78
N HIS A 297 4.80 11.46 30.80
CA HIS A 297 4.40 10.13 30.36
C HIS A 297 5.40 9.44 29.41
N LYS A 298 6.48 10.14 29.04
CA LYS A 298 7.58 9.57 28.26
C LYS A 298 8.65 9.02 29.19
N TRP A 299 9.78 9.71 29.31
CA TRP A 299 10.96 9.15 29.98
C TRP A 299 10.87 9.18 31.51
N PHE A 300 10.02 10.03 32.08
CA PHE A 300 9.66 10.02 33.51
C PHE A 300 8.69 8.88 33.90
N GLN A 301 8.29 8.02 32.97
CA GLN A 301 7.49 6.81 33.25
C GLN A 301 6.14 7.04 33.94
N VAL A 302 5.51 8.22 33.83
CA VAL A 302 4.15 8.41 34.34
C VAL A 302 3.14 7.77 33.37
N PRO A 303 2.01 7.17 33.82
CA PRO A 303 1.01 6.65 32.89
C PRO A 303 0.42 7.73 31.96
N TYR A 304 0.17 7.34 30.72
CA TYR A 304 -0.41 8.24 29.72
C TYR A 304 -1.81 8.75 30.15
N ALA A 305 -2.23 9.96 29.78
CA ALA A 305 -1.43 11.05 29.20
C ALA A 305 -1.26 12.17 30.25
N VAL A 306 -0.06 12.78 30.28
CA VAL A 306 0.25 13.98 31.08
C VAL A 306 1.58 14.60 30.63
N GLY A 307 1.51 15.79 30.05
CA GLY A 307 2.65 16.67 29.79
C GLY A 307 2.52 17.98 30.55
N GLY A 308 3.43 18.89 30.30
CA GLY A 308 3.47 20.20 30.94
C GLY A 308 4.05 21.26 30.03
N VAL A 309 3.65 22.50 30.32
CA VAL A 309 4.29 23.70 29.80
C VAL A 309 4.70 24.57 30.98
N LEU A 310 5.91 25.13 30.93
CA LEU A 310 6.29 26.27 31.76
C LEU A 310 6.45 27.50 30.87
N VAL A 311 6.00 28.65 31.37
CA VAL A 311 6.16 29.94 30.72
C VAL A 311 6.80 30.90 31.72
N ARG A 312 7.92 31.49 31.33
CA ARG A 312 8.74 32.35 32.19
C ARG A 312 7.94 33.54 32.71
N ASP A 313 7.24 34.22 31.79
CA ASP A 313 6.36 35.33 32.10
C ASP A 313 4.93 34.84 32.41
N ALA A 314 4.61 34.80 33.71
CA ALA A 314 3.29 34.40 34.18
C ALA A 314 2.16 35.34 33.75
N ALA A 315 2.44 36.64 33.61
CA ALA A 315 1.45 37.63 33.22
C ALA A 315 1.10 37.47 31.73
N ALA A 316 2.12 37.33 30.86
CA ALA A 316 1.93 37.09 29.43
C ALA A 316 1.19 35.77 29.16
N HIS A 317 1.51 34.72 29.92
CA HIS A 317 0.79 33.45 29.81
C HIS A 317 -0.69 33.62 30.13
N ARG A 318 -1.01 34.26 31.26
CA ARG A 318 -2.39 34.50 31.68
C ARG A 318 -3.15 35.40 30.71
N SER A 319 -2.57 36.53 30.30
CA SER A 319 -3.23 37.48 29.39
C SER A 319 -3.62 36.86 28.06
N THR A 320 -2.89 35.82 27.63
CA THR A 320 -3.15 35.10 26.39
C THR A 320 -4.45 34.32 26.41
N PHE A 321 -4.80 33.69 27.54
CA PHE A 321 -5.94 32.77 27.62
C PHE A 321 -7.08 33.25 28.51
N SER A 322 -6.82 34.13 29.47
CA SER A 322 -7.88 34.63 30.35
C SER A 322 -8.91 35.44 29.55
N GLU A 323 -10.18 35.09 29.72
CA GLU A 323 -11.34 35.82 29.20
C GLU A 323 -12.36 35.98 30.34
N PRO A 324 -12.85 37.20 30.63
CA PRO A 324 -13.86 37.40 31.65
C PRO A 324 -15.23 36.90 31.14
N VAL A 325 -15.81 35.91 31.81
CA VAL A 325 -17.18 35.43 31.58
C VAL A 325 -18.00 35.50 32.88
N GLU A 326 -19.22 36.03 32.79
CA GLU A 326 -20.07 36.38 33.95
C GLU A 326 -20.34 35.20 34.91
N TYR A 327 -20.38 33.95 34.42
CA TYR A 327 -20.65 32.77 35.26
C TYR A 327 -19.41 32.18 35.96
N LEU A 328 -18.21 32.72 35.68
CA LEU A 328 -16.94 32.34 36.32
C LEU A 328 -16.36 33.50 37.15
N GLU A 329 -17.20 34.44 37.60
CA GLU A 329 -16.77 35.50 38.50
C GLU A 329 -16.19 34.94 39.80
N THR A 330 -15.06 35.52 40.21
CA THR A 330 -14.30 35.04 41.38
C THR A 330 -14.74 35.78 42.64
N GLN A 331 -14.94 35.06 43.74
CA GLN A 331 -15.23 35.62 45.06
C GLN A 331 -14.02 35.54 45.98
N SER A 332 -14.05 36.24 47.12
CA SER A 332 -12.96 36.18 48.11
C SER A 332 -12.93 34.88 48.92
N LEU A 333 -14.06 34.18 49.04
CA LEU A 333 -14.23 32.96 49.84
C LEU A 333 -15.16 31.96 49.13
N GLY A 334 -15.14 30.70 49.60
CA GLY A 334 -15.96 29.63 49.05
C GLY A 334 -15.37 29.01 47.79
N LEU A 335 -16.19 28.26 47.05
CA LEU A 335 -15.76 27.55 45.84
C LEU A 335 -15.34 28.50 44.72
N GLU A 336 -15.85 29.72 44.66
CA GLU A 336 -15.50 30.71 43.62
C GLU A 336 -14.19 31.48 43.93
N ALA A 337 -13.48 31.13 45.00
CA ALA A 337 -12.19 31.74 45.35
C ALA A 337 -10.98 31.06 44.67
N GLY A 338 -9.78 31.57 44.92
CA GLY A 338 -8.52 30.93 44.54
C GLY A 338 -8.04 31.21 43.12
N ALA A 339 -8.41 32.35 42.54
CA ALA A 339 -7.90 32.81 41.24
C ALA A 339 -6.42 33.27 41.33
N PRO A 340 -5.65 33.26 40.21
CA PRO A 340 -6.03 32.79 38.88
C PRO A 340 -6.29 31.29 38.85
N TRP A 341 -7.22 30.88 38.00
CA TRP A 341 -7.52 29.46 37.83
C TRP A 341 -6.72 28.86 36.67
N PRO A 342 -6.47 27.55 36.67
CA PRO A 342 -5.68 26.95 35.59
C PRO A 342 -6.31 27.07 34.19
N CYS A 343 -7.64 27.23 34.07
CA CYS A 343 -8.28 27.54 32.79
C CYS A 343 -7.85 28.90 32.20
N ASP A 344 -7.31 29.82 33.01
CA ASP A 344 -6.78 31.10 32.55
C ASP A 344 -5.40 30.98 31.88
N LEU A 345 -4.83 29.77 31.81
CA LEU A 345 -3.49 29.49 31.31
C LEU A 345 -3.50 28.56 30.07
N GLY A 346 -4.66 28.26 29.50
CA GLY A 346 -4.72 27.39 28.33
C GLY A 346 -6.09 27.39 27.66
N PRO A 347 -6.23 26.68 26.53
CA PRO A 347 -7.46 26.66 25.76
C PRO A 347 -8.57 25.75 26.37
N GLU A 348 -8.25 24.96 27.40
CA GLU A 348 -9.17 24.01 28.01
C GLU A 348 -9.81 24.58 29.28
N LEU A 349 -11.15 24.63 29.32
CA LEU A 349 -11.88 24.98 30.54
C LEU A 349 -11.99 23.79 31.50
N SER A 350 -12.56 22.66 31.07
CA SER A 350 -12.69 21.47 31.90
C SER A 350 -11.42 20.62 31.82
N ARG A 351 -10.79 20.37 32.96
CA ARG A 351 -9.53 19.62 33.05
C ARG A 351 -9.64 18.51 34.10
N GLY A 352 -9.10 17.32 33.79
CA GLY A 352 -9.01 16.23 34.75
C GLY A 352 -7.89 16.42 35.77
N PHE A 353 -7.85 15.61 36.83
CA PHE A 353 -6.84 15.70 37.88
C PHE A 353 -5.51 15.03 37.51
N LEU A 354 -4.89 15.52 36.42
CA LEU A 354 -3.65 14.99 35.84
C LEU A 354 -2.47 14.99 36.81
N ALA A 355 -2.40 15.99 37.70
CA ALA A 355 -1.30 16.13 38.64
C ALA A 355 -1.16 14.96 39.63
N LEU A 356 -2.25 14.25 39.94
CA LEU A 356 -2.24 13.25 41.01
C LEU A 356 -1.32 12.06 40.66
N LYS A 357 -1.36 11.56 39.42
CA LYS A 357 -0.46 10.47 38.98
C LYS A 357 1.02 10.89 38.93
N VAL A 358 1.30 12.14 38.61
CA VAL A 358 2.68 12.69 38.66
C VAL A 358 3.15 12.76 40.11
N TRP A 359 2.31 13.30 40.99
CA TRP A 359 2.59 13.41 42.42
C TRP A 359 2.86 12.04 43.06
N PHE A 360 2.00 11.05 42.79
CA PHE A 360 2.21 9.67 43.25
C PHE A 360 3.49 9.07 42.72
N THR A 361 3.83 9.32 41.45
CA THR A 361 5.09 8.83 40.87
C THR A 361 6.29 9.45 41.57
N PHE A 362 6.31 10.77 41.72
CA PHE A 362 7.45 11.48 42.32
C PHE A 362 7.64 11.10 43.79
N GLN A 363 6.55 10.99 44.54
CA GLN A 363 6.59 10.61 45.96
C GLN A 363 6.87 9.12 46.18
N GLY A 364 6.32 8.25 45.32
CA GLY A 364 6.43 6.80 45.46
C GLY A 364 7.73 6.22 44.89
N VAL A 365 8.19 6.73 43.74
CA VAL A 365 9.42 6.28 43.08
C VAL A 365 10.63 7.07 43.56
N GLY A 366 10.50 8.40 43.70
CA GLY A 366 11.60 9.31 44.03
C GLY A 366 12.49 9.65 42.84
N LEU A 367 12.96 10.89 42.78
CA LEU A 367 13.75 11.41 41.65
C LEU A 367 15.09 10.69 41.46
N GLU A 368 15.75 10.23 42.52
CA GLU A 368 17.02 9.50 42.44
C GLU A 368 16.89 8.17 41.66
N ASN A 369 15.80 7.42 41.90
CA ASN A 369 15.54 6.19 41.16
C ASN A 369 15.21 6.47 39.70
N MET A 370 14.50 7.57 39.42
CA MET A 370 14.22 8.02 38.06
C MET A 370 15.52 8.43 37.35
N ALA A 371 16.39 9.19 38.02
CA ALA A 371 17.72 9.56 37.53
C ALA A 371 18.57 8.32 37.24
N ALA A 372 18.60 7.34 38.14
CA ALA A 372 19.31 6.08 37.92
C ALA A 372 18.80 5.34 36.67
N SER A 373 17.48 5.35 36.44
CA SER A 373 16.86 4.78 35.24
C SER A 373 17.27 5.51 33.96
N VAL A 374 17.15 6.85 33.91
CA VAL A 374 17.59 7.68 32.76
C VAL A 374 19.08 7.44 32.47
N ARG A 375 19.93 7.45 33.49
CA ARG A 375 21.37 7.17 33.37
C ARG A 375 21.64 5.78 32.81
N LYS A 376 20.89 4.75 33.27
CA LYS A 376 20.98 3.39 32.73
C LYS A 376 20.69 3.37 31.23
N HIS A 377 19.64 4.04 30.79
CA HIS A 377 19.28 4.09 29.37
C HIS A 377 20.36 4.75 28.50
N CYS A 378 20.95 5.88 28.93
CA CYS A 378 22.06 6.51 28.22
C CYS A 378 23.30 5.60 28.17
N ARG A 379 23.61 4.89 29.27
CA ARG A 379 24.70 3.90 29.31
C ARG A 379 24.46 2.76 28.31
N LEU A 380 23.24 2.20 28.29
CA LEU A 380 22.87 1.12 27.37
C LEU A 380 22.96 1.57 25.90
N ALA A 381 22.58 2.81 25.59
CA ALA A 381 22.71 3.37 24.24
C ALA A 381 24.18 3.46 23.80
N ARG A 382 25.07 3.95 24.68
CA ARG A 382 26.53 3.98 24.42
C ARG A 382 27.14 2.58 24.30
N GLU A 383 26.66 1.62 25.09
CA GLU A 383 27.11 0.23 24.97
C GLU A 383 26.68 -0.38 23.63
N LEU A 384 25.44 -0.13 23.20
CA LEU A 384 24.93 -0.56 21.90
C LEU A 384 25.71 0.08 20.74
N GLU A 385 26.00 1.38 20.81
CA GLU A 385 26.88 2.08 19.87
C GLU A 385 28.23 1.37 19.74
N SER A 386 28.87 1.04 20.86
CA SER A 386 30.16 0.34 20.85
C SER A 386 30.07 -1.04 20.22
N ARG A 387 28.95 -1.77 20.37
CA ARG A 387 28.77 -3.09 19.73
C ARG A 387 28.49 -2.98 18.24
N VAL A 388 27.75 -1.97 17.81
CA VAL A 388 27.50 -1.69 16.38
C VAL A 388 28.79 -1.33 15.68
N ASN A 389 29.57 -0.39 16.23
CA ASN A 389 30.85 0.03 15.64
C ASN A 389 31.92 -1.07 15.61
N ALA A 390 31.81 -2.08 16.48
CA ALA A 390 32.74 -3.22 16.52
C ALA A 390 32.34 -4.36 15.57
N ALA A 391 31.21 -4.24 14.88
CA ALA A 391 30.67 -5.28 14.03
C ALA A 391 30.86 -4.94 12.54
N ASP A 392 31.24 -5.93 11.74
CA ASP A 392 31.44 -5.75 10.30
C ASP A 392 30.12 -5.83 9.50
N ASP A 393 29.04 -6.22 10.15
CA ASP A 393 27.71 -6.48 9.58
C ASP A 393 26.62 -5.50 10.06
N LEU A 394 27.01 -4.50 10.83
CA LEU A 394 26.14 -3.43 11.31
C LEU A 394 26.77 -2.08 11.03
N GLU A 395 25.93 -1.08 10.76
CA GLU A 395 26.36 0.29 10.55
C GLU A 395 25.58 1.23 11.47
N LEU A 396 26.30 2.16 12.09
CA LEU A 396 25.72 3.26 12.86
C LEU A 396 25.44 4.43 11.91
N LEU A 397 24.17 4.87 11.87
CA LEU A 397 23.71 5.91 10.93
C LEU A 397 23.64 7.31 11.56
N ALA A 398 23.80 7.43 12.89
CA ALA A 398 23.85 8.71 13.59
C ALA A 398 24.66 8.61 14.90
N PRO A 399 25.33 9.68 15.33
CA PRO A 399 26.00 9.72 16.64
C PRO A 399 25.04 9.53 17.81
N VAL A 400 25.46 8.78 18.83
CA VAL A 400 24.63 8.51 20.02
C VAL A 400 24.91 9.53 21.14
N ARG A 401 24.02 10.52 21.28
CA ARG A 401 24.12 11.55 22.33
C ARG A 401 23.41 11.20 23.63
N SER A 402 22.23 10.62 23.52
CA SER A 402 21.34 10.35 24.65
C SER A 402 20.92 8.88 24.69
N ASN A 403 19.70 8.55 24.27
CA ASN A 403 19.07 7.26 24.50
C ASN A 403 18.55 6.57 23.22
N ILE A 404 18.82 7.17 22.06
CA ILE A 404 18.39 6.63 20.76
C ILE A 404 19.62 6.19 19.98
N VAL A 405 19.56 4.99 19.43
CA VAL A 405 20.57 4.46 18.51
C VAL A 405 19.92 4.17 17.16
N CYS A 406 20.47 4.75 16.11
CA CYS A 406 20.04 4.52 14.73
C CYS A 406 21.08 3.63 14.06
N LEU A 407 20.75 2.35 13.87
CA LEU A 407 21.63 1.36 13.25
C LEU A 407 20.96 0.73 12.02
N ARG A 408 21.73 0.12 11.13
CA ARG A 408 21.21 -0.80 10.11
C ARG A 408 22.05 -2.06 10.05
N TYR A 409 21.41 -3.17 9.69
CA TYR A 409 22.09 -4.38 9.25
C TYR A 409 22.61 -4.19 7.82
N GLN A 410 23.87 -4.53 7.62
CA GLN A 410 24.56 -4.47 6.34
C GLN A 410 25.24 -5.81 6.07
N PRO A 411 24.78 -6.59 5.09
CA PRO A 411 25.41 -7.87 4.77
C PRO A 411 26.91 -7.73 4.46
N PRO A 412 27.78 -8.62 4.98
CA PRO A 412 29.20 -8.62 4.65
C PRO A 412 29.43 -8.71 3.13
N GLY A 413 30.19 -7.77 2.56
CA GLY A 413 30.45 -7.73 1.11
C GLY A 413 29.49 -6.85 0.29
N ALA A 414 28.48 -6.23 0.92
CA ALA A 414 27.55 -5.30 0.27
C ALA A 414 28.23 -4.15 -0.50
N ASN A 415 29.41 -3.70 -0.07
CA ASN A 415 30.19 -2.66 -0.76
C ASN A 415 30.82 -3.11 -2.09
N ALA A 416 30.84 -4.41 -2.41
CA ALA A 416 31.48 -4.96 -3.61
C ALA A 416 30.50 -5.47 -4.68
N ALA A 417 29.24 -5.69 -4.34
CA ALA A 417 28.21 -6.16 -5.28
C ALA A 417 27.40 -4.98 -5.82
N VAL A 418 27.27 -4.90 -7.16
CA VAL A 418 26.37 -3.97 -7.87
C VAL A 418 24.89 -4.15 -7.46
N GLU A 419 24.58 -5.22 -6.73
CA GLU A 419 23.24 -5.64 -6.27
C GLU A 419 22.80 -5.00 -4.93
N CYS A 420 23.71 -4.50 -4.09
CA CYS A 420 23.37 -3.87 -2.80
C CYS A 420 23.10 -2.36 -2.95
N SER A 421 21.98 -2.02 -3.61
CA SER A 421 21.52 -0.64 -3.71
C SER A 421 20.98 -0.10 -2.37
N GLU A 422 20.94 1.22 -2.20
CA GLU A 422 20.29 1.84 -1.03
C GLU A 422 18.81 1.44 -0.91
N TYR A 423 18.13 1.17 -2.04
CA TYR A 423 16.79 0.60 -2.03
C TYR A 423 16.75 -0.78 -1.37
N TYR A 424 17.69 -1.66 -1.74
CA TYR A 424 17.79 -3.01 -1.19
C TYR A 424 18.03 -2.99 0.32
N LEU A 425 19.03 -2.22 0.80
CA LEU A 425 19.33 -2.10 2.23
C LEU A 425 18.13 -1.53 3.01
N ASN A 426 17.40 -0.59 2.43
CA ASN A 426 16.17 -0.05 3.01
C ASN A 426 15.03 -1.08 3.07
N ALA A 427 14.87 -1.90 2.04
CA ALA A 427 13.88 -2.98 2.03
C ALA A 427 14.24 -4.06 3.07
N LEU A 428 15.51 -4.45 3.12
CA LEU A 428 16.04 -5.44 4.06
C LEU A 428 15.81 -5.00 5.51
N ASN A 429 16.26 -3.81 5.89
CA ASN A 429 16.13 -3.33 7.26
C ASN A 429 14.67 -3.07 7.68
N ARG A 430 13.80 -2.71 6.72
CA ARG A 430 12.36 -2.64 6.98
C ARG A 430 11.78 -4.02 7.28
N ALA A 431 12.13 -5.02 6.47
CA ALA A 431 11.68 -6.39 6.68
C ALA A 431 12.19 -6.97 8.01
N ILE A 432 13.43 -6.66 8.40
CA ILE A 432 13.99 -7.05 9.70
C ILE A 432 13.14 -6.50 10.85
N VAL A 433 12.82 -5.19 10.85
CA VAL A 433 12.01 -4.59 11.92
C VAL A 433 10.61 -5.22 12.00
N THR A 434 9.95 -5.42 10.87
CA THR A 434 8.64 -6.09 10.85
C THR A 434 8.73 -7.52 11.37
N GLN A 435 9.78 -8.28 11.02
CA GLN A 435 9.98 -9.64 11.53
C GLN A 435 10.28 -9.68 13.03
N LEU A 436 11.07 -8.75 13.56
CA LEU A 436 11.33 -8.64 15.00
C LEU A 436 10.02 -8.46 15.77
N GLN A 437 9.11 -7.63 15.24
CA GLN A 437 7.79 -7.38 15.80
C GLN A 437 6.88 -8.61 15.67
N LEU A 438 6.74 -9.19 14.47
CA LEU A 438 5.88 -10.36 14.22
C LEU A 438 6.31 -11.60 15.01
N GLN A 439 7.60 -11.79 15.22
CA GLN A 439 8.15 -12.87 16.05
C GLN A 439 8.05 -12.57 17.56
N GLY A 440 7.60 -11.38 17.94
CA GLY A 440 7.42 -11.01 19.35
C GLY A 440 8.73 -10.84 20.12
N VAL A 441 9.87 -10.71 19.45
CA VAL A 441 11.21 -10.69 20.08
C VAL A 441 11.57 -9.29 20.57
N SER A 442 11.33 -8.28 19.75
CA SER A 442 11.56 -6.89 20.09
C SER A 442 10.74 -6.00 19.17
N ALA A 443 10.46 -4.78 19.63
CA ALA A 443 9.68 -3.83 18.85
C ALA A 443 10.42 -2.50 18.67
N PRO A 444 11.51 -2.45 17.88
CA PRO A 444 12.08 -1.18 17.45
C PRO A 444 11.18 -0.48 16.41
N SER A 445 11.43 0.80 16.19
CA SER A 445 10.80 1.59 15.13
C SER A 445 11.77 1.77 13.95
N THR A 446 11.30 2.34 12.84
CA THR A 446 12.17 2.79 11.76
C THR A 446 12.18 4.31 11.67
N THR A 447 13.28 4.88 11.17
CA THR A 447 13.32 6.27 10.67
C THR A 447 14.17 6.33 9.40
N LYS A 448 14.15 7.46 8.70
CA LYS A 448 15.02 7.73 7.54
C LYS A 448 15.96 8.90 7.84
N LEU A 449 17.25 8.68 7.63
CA LEU A 449 18.31 9.66 7.75
C LEU A 449 18.99 9.77 6.38
N ASP A 450 18.88 10.94 5.75
CA ASP A 450 19.47 11.22 4.41
C ASP A 450 19.19 10.16 3.34
N GLY A 451 17.97 9.60 3.37
CA GLY A 451 17.52 8.54 2.46
C GLY A 451 17.73 7.12 2.98
N SER A 452 18.61 6.93 3.97
CA SER A 452 18.93 5.63 4.57
C SER A 452 17.96 5.27 5.68
N LEU A 453 17.45 4.03 5.67
CA LEU A 453 16.54 3.52 6.68
C LEU A 453 17.32 2.98 7.88
N ALA A 454 17.08 3.58 9.04
CA ALA A 454 17.59 3.10 10.31
C ALA A 454 16.56 2.24 11.04
N ILE A 455 17.05 1.13 11.61
CA ILE A 455 16.46 0.51 12.79
C ILE A 455 16.71 1.47 13.95
N ARG A 456 15.63 2.12 14.40
CA ARG A 456 15.67 3.16 15.44
C ARG A 456 15.27 2.55 16.78
N VAL A 457 16.27 2.44 17.65
CA VAL A 457 16.19 1.83 18.98
C VAL A 457 16.13 2.95 20.03
N ALA A 458 14.95 3.22 20.57
CA ALA A 458 14.78 4.22 21.61
C ALA A 458 14.65 3.58 22.99
N ILE A 459 15.67 3.79 23.81
CA ILE A 459 15.80 3.13 25.11
C ILE A 459 15.18 4.05 26.17
N VAL A 460 13.92 3.80 26.52
CA VAL A 460 13.23 4.56 27.58
C VAL A 460 12.48 3.70 28.58
N ASN A 461 12.34 2.39 28.34
CA ASN A 461 11.65 1.51 29.27
C ASN A 461 12.56 1.19 30.47
N HIS A 462 12.13 1.57 31.68
CA HIS A 462 12.92 1.37 32.90
C HIS A 462 13.23 -0.10 33.23
N ARG A 463 12.54 -1.05 32.60
CA ARG A 463 12.79 -2.50 32.71
C ARG A 463 13.84 -3.02 31.73
N THR A 464 14.23 -2.24 30.72
CA THR A 464 15.25 -2.66 29.75
C THR A 464 16.60 -2.87 30.44
N GLU A 465 17.20 -4.01 30.15
CA GLU A 465 18.56 -4.42 30.51
C GLU A 465 19.35 -4.81 29.26
N TRP A 466 20.67 -5.00 29.39
CA TRP A 466 21.55 -5.33 28.26
C TRP A 466 21.12 -6.60 27.51
N GLU A 467 20.63 -7.63 28.21
CA GLU A 467 20.21 -8.87 27.55
C GLU A 467 19.14 -8.62 26.48
N HIS A 468 18.25 -7.64 26.68
CA HIS A 468 17.20 -7.30 25.71
C HIS A 468 17.77 -6.67 24.43
N LEU A 469 18.83 -5.88 24.54
CA LEU A 469 19.52 -5.28 23.39
C LEU A 469 20.41 -6.31 22.68
N ASP A 470 21.00 -7.23 23.43
CA ASP A 470 21.74 -8.36 22.87
C ASP A 470 20.81 -9.28 22.05
N GLN A 471 19.61 -9.57 22.56
CA GLN A 471 18.56 -10.28 21.81
C GLN A 471 18.14 -9.53 20.54
N LEU A 472 17.94 -8.20 20.62
CA LEU A 472 17.66 -7.37 19.45
C LEU A 472 18.76 -7.52 18.39
N LEU A 473 20.04 -7.41 18.77
CA LEU A 473 21.16 -7.55 17.83
C LEU A 473 21.26 -8.97 17.25
N HIS A 474 21.11 -9.99 18.09
CA HIS A 474 21.14 -11.38 17.67
C HIS A 474 20.08 -11.68 16.61
N HIS A 475 18.83 -11.29 16.88
CA HIS A 475 17.73 -11.53 15.96
C HIS A 475 17.78 -10.64 14.73
N THR A 476 18.24 -9.38 14.85
CA THR A 476 18.49 -8.48 13.70
C THR A 476 19.42 -9.16 12.69
N ARG A 477 20.55 -9.71 13.16
CA ARG A 477 21.51 -10.43 12.31
C ARG A 477 20.93 -11.70 11.73
N ARG A 478 20.35 -12.56 12.57
CA ARG A 478 19.78 -13.85 12.12
C ARG A 478 18.71 -13.64 11.04
N ILE A 479 17.80 -12.69 11.25
CA ILE A 479 16.75 -12.37 10.28
C ILE A 479 17.36 -11.72 9.04
N GLY A 480 18.29 -10.79 9.22
CA GLY A 480 18.97 -10.12 8.11
C GLY A 480 19.73 -11.09 7.20
N GLU A 481 20.50 -12.00 7.79
CA GLU A 481 21.22 -13.07 7.10
C GLU A 481 20.26 -14.01 6.37
N GLN A 482 19.18 -14.44 7.02
CA GLN A 482 18.19 -15.31 6.40
C GLN A 482 17.50 -14.63 5.21
N LEU A 483 17.11 -13.37 5.32
CA LEU A 483 16.49 -12.61 4.24
C LEU A 483 17.45 -12.39 3.07
N ASP A 484 18.70 -12.02 3.36
CA ASP A 484 19.75 -11.76 2.37
C ASP A 484 20.16 -13.04 1.62
N GLN A 485 20.30 -14.16 2.32
CA GLN A 485 20.78 -15.42 1.71
C GLN A 485 19.66 -16.24 1.07
N CYS A 486 18.48 -16.33 1.70
CA CYS A 486 17.41 -17.21 1.22
C CYS A 486 16.41 -16.50 0.32
N TYR A 487 16.18 -15.19 0.52
CA TYR A 487 15.10 -14.45 -0.15
C TYR A 487 15.52 -13.08 -0.73
N PRO A 488 16.74 -12.90 -1.28
CA PRO A 488 17.18 -11.59 -1.76
C PRO A 488 16.30 -11.03 -2.88
N ALA A 489 15.80 -11.91 -3.76
CA ALA A 489 14.92 -11.53 -4.85
C ALA A 489 13.60 -10.91 -4.36
N LEU A 490 13.07 -11.36 -3.22
CA LEU A 490 11.85 -10.82 -2.64
C LEU A 490 12.01 -9.42 -2.05
N LEU A 491 13.24 -8.91 -1.89
CA LEU A 491 13.49 -7.54 -1.42
C LEU A 491 13.47 -6.51 -2.56
N ASN A 492 13.41 -6.97 -3.80
CA ASN A 492 13.22 -6.11 -4.97
C ASN A 492 11.82 -5.46 -4.97
N PRO A 493 11.65 -4.32 -5.67
CA PRO A 493 10.36 -3.67 -5.75
C PRO A 493 9.34 -4.52 -6.52
N THR A 494 8.05 -4.36 -6.23
CA THR A 494 6.98 -5.13 -6.89
C THR A 494 7.01 -5.06 -8.42
N HIS A 495 7.34 -3.93 -9.04
CA HIS A 495 7.49 -3.85 -10.50
C HIS A 495 8.61 -4.73 -11.05
N TRP A 496 9.67 -4.98 -10.28
CA TRP A 496 10.73 -5.93 -10.67
C TRP A 496 10.16 -7.35 -10.79
N HIS A 497 9.34 -7.76 -9.83
CA HIS A 497 8.69 -9.07 -9.83
C HIS A 497 7.70 -9.24 -10.98
N PHE A 498 6.96 -8.19 -11.36
CA PHE A 498 6.07 -8.25 -12.52
C PHE A 498 6.80 -8.51 -13.85
N MET A 499 8.10 -8.23 -13.92
CA MET A 499 8.94 -8.54 -15.08
C MET A 499 9.55 -9.95 -15.03
N GLN A 500 9.49 -10.65 -13.90
CA GLN A 500 10.03 -12.00 -13.76
C GLN A 500 9.03 -13.07 -14.20
N GLY A 501 9.52 -14.24 -14.58
CA GLY A 501 8.66 -15.41 -14.77
C GLY A 501 7.74 -15.31 -16.00
N GLY A 502 8.27 -14.88 -17.14
CA GLY A 502 7.61 -14.89 -18.44
C GLY A 502 8.67 -14.83 -19.55
N ASP A 503 8.27 -14.55 -20.78
CA ASP A 503 9.18 -14.56 -21.94
C ASP A 503 9.62 -13.15 -22.39
N GLY A 504 10.29 -13.08 -23.54
CA GLY A 504 10.82 -11.84 -24.12
C GLY A 504 9.80 -10.72 -24.36
N ARG A 505 8.49 -10.99 -24.24
CA ARG A 505 7.42 -9.98 -24.32
C ARG A 505 7.25 -9.18 -23.03
N LEU A 506 7.67 -9.71 -21.87
CA LEU A 506 7.67 -8.98 -20.59
C LEU A 506 8.84 -8.02 -20.44
N ILE A 507 9.93 -8.23 -21.19
CA ILE A 507 11.12 -7.39 -21.13
C ILE A 507 10.74 -5.95 -21.43
N VAL A 508 11.10 -5.07 -20.50
CA VAL A 508 10.87 -3.64 -20.57
C VAL A 508 12.05 -2.96 -21.26
N ASP A 509 11.74 -2.09 -22.22
CA ASP A 509 12.74 -1.24 -22.86
C ASP A 509 13.24 -0.17 -21.86
N PRO A 510 14.56 -0.03 -21.64
CA PRO A 510 15.11 0.83 -20.60
C PRO A 510 14.95 2.33 -20.89
N VAL A 511 14.64 2.72 -22.14
CA VAL A 511 14.45 4.13 -22.53
C VAL A 511 13.00 4.55 -22.31
N THR A 512 12.06 3.72 -22.76
CA THR A 512 10.63 4.01 -22.70
C THR A 512 9.98 3.57 -21.39
N GLY A 513 10.57 2.60 -20.69
CA GLY A 513 9.97 1.98 -19.51
C GLY A 513 8.77 1.09 -19.84
N LEU A 514 8.57 0.72 -21.12
CA LEU A 514 7.45 -0.08 -21.59
C LEU A 514 7.89 -1.44 -22.15
N ASN A 515 7.06 -2.45 -21.96
CA ASN A 515 7.25 -3.78 -22.58
C ASN A 515 6.74 -3.83 -24.03
N ARG A 516 6.80 -5.01 -24.68
CA ARG A 516 6.35 -5.19 -26.07
C ARG A 516 4.84 -4.93 -26.28
N TYR A 517 4.03 -4.83 -25.22
CA TYR A 517 2.62 -4.44 -25.28
C TYR A 517 2.39 -2.94 -25.04
N GLY A 518 3.44 -2.15 -24.83
CA GLY A 518 3.36 -0.74 -24.48
C GLY A 518 2.91 -0.49 -23.04
N CYS A 519 3.09 -1.46 -22.15
CA CYS A 519 2.69 -1.39 -20.73
C CYS A 519 3.90 -1.16 -19.82
N SER A 520 3.69 -0.44 -18.73
CA SER A 520 4.64 -0.33 -17.62
C SER A 520 4.33 -1.38 -16.54
N PRO A 521 5.34 -1.98 -15.89
CA PRO A 521 5.16 -2.80 -14.68
C PRO A 521 4.89 -1.94 -13.42
N ALA A 522 4.92 -0.61 -13.53
CA ALA A 522 4.55 0.31 -12.47
C ALA A 522 3.31 1.15 -12.88
N PRO A 523 2.57 1.73 -11.92
CA PRO A 523 1.44 2.59 -12.21
C PRO A 523 1.79 3.73 -13.17
N ARG A 524 0.93 3.95 -14.17
CA ARG A 524 1.11 4.97 -15.22
C ARG A 524 -0.12 5.88 -15.33
N ASP A 525 -0.46 6.51 -14.21
CA ASP A 525 -1.72 7.26 -14.02
C ASP A 525 -1.89 8.46 -14.98
N HIS A 526 -0.81 8.93 -15.61
CA HIS A 526 -0.85 10.01 -16.59
C HIS A 526 -1.27 9.56 -18.00
N ALA A 527 -1.34 8.25 -18.29
CA ALA A 527 -1.65 7.74 -19.62
C ALA A 527 -3.12 7.32 -19.76
N PHE A 528 -3.79 7.79 -20.80
CA PHE A 528 -5.16 7.37 -21.13
C PHE A 528 -5.12 5.94 -21.69
N THR A 529 -5.76 5.00 -21.01
CA THR A 529 -5.56 3.57 -21.25
C THR A 529 -6.85 2.85 -21.66
N PHE A 530 -6.95 2.51 -22.95
CA PHE A 530 -8.05 1.76 -23.56
C PHE A 530 -7.54 0.52 -24.34
N ALA A 531 -6.45 -0.08 -23.85
CA ALA A 531 -5.74 -1.19 -24.48
C ALA A 531 -6.12 -2.59 -23.95
N SER A 532 -7.19 -2.71 -23.17
CA SER A 532 -7.61 -3.92 -22.42
C SER A 532 -7.99 -5.15 -23.27
N SER A 533 -7.92 -5.07 -24.60
CA SER A 533 -7.95 -6.25 -25.51
C SER A 533 -6.56 -6.84 -25.78
N THR A 534 -5.50 -6.11 -25.42
CA THR A 534 -4.09 -6.50 -25.55
C THR A 534 -3.46 -6.67 -24.18
N ALA A 535 -3.32 -5.58 -23.41
CA ALA A 535 -2.78 -5.53 -22.06
C ALA A 535 -2.86 -4.08 -21.58
N SER A 536 -2.84 -3.87 -20.26
CA SER A 536 -2.80 -2.55 -19.64
C SER A 536 -1.63 -2.44 -18.67
N SER A 537 -1.12 -1.23 -18.45
CA SER A 537 -0.24 -0.96 -17.30
C SER A 537 -1.02 -1.21 -16.01
N VAL A 538 -0.34 -1.74 -14.99
CA VAL A 538 -0.94 -2.01 -13.68
C VAL A 538 -1.50 -0.71 -13.07
N SER A 539 -2.65 -0.78 -12.40
CA SER A 539 -3.18 0.39 -11.66
C SER A 539 -2.44 0.59 -10.35
N ARG A 540 -2.60 1.76 -9.73
CA ARG A 540 -2.09 2.02 -8.38
C ARG A 540 -2.65 1.05 -7.35
N GLN A 541 -3.96 0.80 -7.37
CA GLN A 541 -4.63 -0.08 -6.42
C GLN A 541 -4.16 -1.54 -6.56
N ALA A 542 -4.03 -2.04 -7.79
CA ALA A 542 -3.53 -3.38 -8.04
C ALA A 542 -2.04 -3.53 -7.66
N TYR A 543 -1.24 -2.48 -7.88
CA TYR A 543 0.16 -2.45 -7.46
C TYR A 543 0.30 -2.48 -5.93
N GLU A 544 -0.49 -1.67 -5.21
CA GLU A 544 -0.52 -1.66 -3.74
C GLU A 544 -0.96 -3.01 -3.17
N ALA A 545 -1.96 -3.66 -3.77
CA ALA A 545 -2.41 -4.99 -3.37
C ALA A 545 -1.32 -6.06 -3.56
N ALA A 546 -0.57 -6.01 -4.68
CA ALA A 546 0.56 -6.90 -4.91
C ALA A 546 1.75 -6.60 -3.99
N GLU A 547 2.05 -5.32 -3.71
CA GLU A 547 3.11 -4.93 -2.78
C GLU A 547 2.81 -5.39 -1.35
N HIS A 548 1.57 -5.25 -0.90
CA HIS A 548 1.15 -5.78 0.39
C HIS A 548 1.30 -7.32 0.45
N TYR A 549 0.88 -8.01 -0.60
CA TYR A 549 1.00 -9.46 -0.69
C TYR A 549 2.45 -9.94 -0.78
N ARG A 550 3.33 -9.21 -1.47
CA ARG A 550 4.78 -9.47 -1.51
C ARG A 550 5.39 -9.36 -0.13
N GLN A 551 5.03 -8.32 0.63
CA GLN A 551 5.49 -8.15 2.01
C GLN A 551 4.97 -9.29 2.89
N GLN A 552 3.69 -9.64 2.79
CA GLN A 552 3.11 -10.78 3.52
C GLN A 552 3.84 -12.09 3.19
N LEU A 553 4.07 -12.36 1.90
CA LEU A 553 4.78 -13.55 1.44
C LEU A 553 6.21 -13.63 2.00
N LEU A 554 6.95 -12.52 1.95
CA LEU A 554 8.26 -12.43 2.59
C LEU A 554 8.16 -12.73 4.08
N HIS A 555 7.09 -12.26 4.73
CA HIS A 555 6.92 -12.44 6.16
C HIS A 555 6.51 -13.85 6.58
N ASP A 556 5.77 -14.56 5.74
CA ASP A 556 5.37 -15.96 5.94
C ASP A 556 6.51 -16.95 5.65
N LEU A 557 7.40 -16.62 4.71
CA LEU A 557 8.54 -17.47 4.33
C LEU A 557 9.70 -17.48 5.35
N VAL A 558 9.85 -16.43 6.14
CA VAL A 558 10.92 -16.35 7.15
C VAL A 558 10.73 -17.38 8.27
N PRO A 559 9.54 -17.50 8.91
CA PRO A 559 9.29 -18.55 9.89
C PRO A 559 8.77 -19.86 9.26
N GLY A 560 8.30 -19.83 8.00
CA GLY A 560 7.63 -20.95 7.33
C GLY A 560 8.55 -21.86 6.51
N ASP A 561 8.01 -23.01 6.13
CA ASP A 561 8.62 -23.94 5.17
C ASP A 561 8.24 -23.50 3.73
N PRO A 562 9.21 -23.09 2.89
CA PRO A 562 8.93 -22.64 1.53
C PRO A 562 8.15 -23.67 0.70
N GLY A 563 8.44 -24.96 0.90
CA GLY A 563 7.75 -26.07 0.21
C GLY A 563 6.28 -26.24 0.61
N LYS A 564 5.80 -25.46 1.58
CA LYS A 564 4.37 -25.38 1.95
C LYS A 564 3.79 -24.00 1.66
N VAL A 565 4.51 -22.94 2.03
CA VAL A 565 4.05 -21.55 1.89
C VAL A 565 3.78 -21.20 0.42
N ILE A 566 4.70 -21.50 -0.49
CA ILE A 566 4.52 -21.15 -1.92
C ILE A 566 3.33 -21.93 -2.54
N PRO A 567 3.22 -23.27 -2.40
CA PRO A 567 2.04 -23.99 -2.86
C PRO A 567 0.73 -23.51 -2.22
N ASP A 568 0.73 -23.16 -0.94
CA ASP A 568 -0.45 -22.59 -0.27
C ASP A 568 -0.87 -21.25 -0.89
N CYS A 569 0.09 -20.39 -1.25
CA CYS A 569 -0.19 -19.14 -1.95
C CYS A 569 -0.84 -19.36 -3.32
N PHE A 570 -0.33 -20.30 -4.13
CA PHE A 570 -0.98 -20.67 -5.40
C PHE A 570 -2.41 -21.12 -5.17
N ARG A 571 -2.62 -22.08 -4.26
CA ARG A 571 -3.96 -22.61 -3.93
C ARG A 571 -4.94 -21.54 -3.47
N GLN A 572 -4.49 -20.59 -2.64
CA GLN A 572 -5.35 -19.51 -2.17
C GLN A 572 -5.79 -18.58 -3.32
N LEU A 573 -4.87 -18.22 -4.22
CA LEU A 573 -5.19 -17.38 -5.39
C LEU A 573 -6.12 -18.12 -6.37
N GLU A 574 -5.87 -19.41 -6.59
CA GLU A 574 -6.68 -20.30 -7.41
C GLU A 574 -8.11 -20.43 -6.88
N GLN A 575 -8.26 -20.74 -5.59
CA GLN A 575 -9.56 -20.79 -4.92
C GLN A 575 -10.28 -19.45 -5.00
N ARG A 576 -9.56 -18.35 -4.80
CA ARG A 576 -10.13 -17.01 -4.87
C ARG A 576 -10.61 -16.67 -6.27
N LEU A 577 -9.85 -17.01 -7.31
CA LEU A 577 -10.26 -16.86 -8.70
C LEU A 577 -11.55 -17.64 -8.98
N MET A 578 -11.61 -18.92 -8.58
CA MET A 578 -12.80 -19.75 -8.79
C MET A 578 -14.02 -19.25 -8.00
N GLN A 579 -13.83 -18.69 -6.81
CA GLN A 579 -14.92 -18.06 -6.04
C GLN A 579 -15.46 -16.81 -6.73
N LEU A 580 -14.58 -15.93 -7.22
CA LEU A 580 -14.98 -14.68 -7.89
C LEU A 580 -15.67 -14.94 -9.22
N LEU A 581 -15.27 -16.00 -9.92
CA LEU A 581 -15.94 -16.45 -11.14
C LEU A 581 -17.11 -17.41 -10.86
N GLY A 582 -17.46 -17.69 -9.60
CA GLY A 582 -18.52 -18.62 -9.20
C GLY A 582 -18.46 -20.02 -9.83
N LEU A 583 -17.23 -20.53 -9.98
CA LEU A 583 -16.91 -21.87 -10.48
C LEU A 583 -16.49 -22.83 -9.35
N ALA A 584 -16.36 -22.34 -8.12
CA ALA A 584 -15.77 -23.07 -7.00
C ALA A 584 -16.50 -24.37 -6.63
N ASP A 585 -17.83 -24.42 -6.80
CA ASP A 585 -18.66 -25.59 -6.48
C ASP A 585 -18.58 -26.72 -7.53
N LEU A 586 -18.07 -26.43 -8.73
CA LEU A 586 -17.76 -27.45 -9.73
C LEU A 586 -16.47 -28.23 -9.42
N ALA A 587 -15.71 -27.78 -8.41
CA ALA A 587 -14.42 -28.32 -8.01
C ALA A 587 -13.44 -28.57 -9.19
N PRO A 588 -13.25 -27.60 -10.11
CA PRO A 588 -12.28 -27.78 -11.19
C PRO A 588 -10.85 -27.76 -10.65
N SER A 589 -9.92 -28.39 -11.37
CA SER A 589 -8.50 -28.13 -11.14
C SER A 589 -8.11 -26.89 -11.92
N VAL A 590 -7.46 -25.93 -11.27
CA VAL A 590 -6.99 -24.70 -11.93
C VAL A 590 -5.51 -24.53 -11.66
N PHE A 591 -4.78 -24.04 -12.66
CA PHE A 591 -3.35 -23.79 -12.55
C PHE A 591 -3.05 -22.39 -13.06
N LEU A 592 -2.43 -21.58 -12.18
CA LEU A 592 -1.96 -20.25 -12.55
C LEU A 592 -0.66 -20.37 -13.35
N VAL A 593 -0.65 -19.79 -14.54
CA VAL A 593 0.46 -19.86 -15.49
C VAL A 593 0.84 -18.47 -15.98
N PRO A 594 2.04 -18.29 -16.56
CA PRO A 594 2.48 -16.98 -17.01
C PRO A 594 1.56 -16.35 -18.06
N SER A 595 1.20 -17.00 -19.16
CA SER A 595 0.33 -16.38 -20.17
C SER A 595 -0.76 -17.32 -20.67
N GLY A 596 -1.71 -16.77 -21.44
CA GLY A 596 -2.70 -17.60 -22.14
C GLY A 596 -2.08 -18.60 -23.11
N THR A 597 -0.88 -18.30 -23.64
CA THR A 597 -0.13 -19.23 -24.50
C THR A 597 0.46 -20.39 -23.67
N ASP A 598 0.93 -20.14 -22.46
CA ASP A 598 1.35 -21.18 -21.51
C ASP A 598 0.16 -22.04 -21.07
N ALA A 599 -1.00 -21.42 -20.81
CA ALA A 599 -2.23 -22.13 -20.46
C ALA A 599 -2.65 -23.09 -21.59
N GLN A 600 -2.55 -22.62 -22.84
CA GLN A 600 -2.84 -23.42 -24.02
C GLN A 600 -1.88 -24.59 -24.18
N LEU A 601 -0.59 -24.38 -23.94
CA LEU A 601 0.43 -25.43 -24.00
C LEU A 601 0.15 -26.55 -22.98
N LEU A 602 -0.19 -26.17 -21.74
CA LEU A 602 -0.60 -27.11 -20.70
C LEU A 602 -1.88 -27.86 -21.09
N ALA A 603 -2.90 -27.14 -21.58
CA ALA A 603 -4.17 -27.74 -21.99
C ALA A 603 -4.00 -28.77 -23.12
N VAL A 604 -3.12 -28.50 -24.09
CA VAL A 604 -2.81 -29.45 -25.17
C VAL A 604 -2.02 -30.65 -24.67
N GLY A 605 -1.02 -30.46 -23.81
CA GLY A 605 -0.28 -31.56 -23.19
C GLY A 605 -1.17 -32.51 -22.40
N VAL A 606 -2.20 -31.95 -21.74
CA VAL A 606 -3.23 -32.71 -21.02
C VAL A 606 -4.19 -33.41 -21.97
N ALA A 607 -4.73 -32.70 -22.97
CA ALA A 607 -5.72 -33.24 -23.89
C ALA A 607 -5.16 -34.38 -24.76
N ALA A 608 -3.89 -34.24 -25.19
CA ALA A 608 -3.22 -35.21 -26.05
C ALA A 608 -2.52 -36.35 -25.28
N ASN A 609 -2.75 -36.49 -23.97
CA ASN A 609 -2.00 -37.44 -23.14
C ASN A 609 -2.17 -38.92 -23.55
N ASP A 610 -3.27 -39.25 -24.25
CA ASP A 610 -3.42 -40.57 -24.87
C ASP A 610 -2.52 -40.71 -26.11
N SER A 611 -1.35 -41.31 -25.89
CA SER A 611 -0.36 -41.61 -26.94
C SER A 611 -0.82 -42.63 -28.00
N SER A 612 -1.96 -43.31 -27.81
CA SER A 612 -2.51 -44.24 -28.80
C SER A 612 -3.32 -43.55 -29.90
N ALA A 613 -3.72 -42.29 -29.69
CA ALA A 613 -4.47 -41.49 -30.64
C ALA A 613 -3.58 -40.56 -31.47
N SER A 614 -3.95 -40.35 -32.73
CA SER A 614 -3.35 -39.33 -33.59
C SER A 614 -4.14 -38.02 -33.43
N TRP A 615 -3.53 -37.02 -32.80
CA TRP A 615 -4.20 -35.76 -32.47
C TRP A 615 -3.99 -34.67 -33.52
N VAL A 616 -5.05 -33.90 -33.80
CA VAL A 616 -5.00 -32.70 -34.63
C VAL A 616 -5.63 -31.54 -33.85
N SER A 617 -4.88 -30.45 -33.71
CA SER A 617 -5.40 -29.20 -33.14
C SER A 617 -6.05 -28.36 -34.22
N VAL A 618 -7.37 -28.17 -34.10
CA VAL A 618 -8.18 -27.32 -34.99
C VAL A 618 -8.38 -25.97 -34.32
N VAL A 619 -7.80 -24.92 -34.88
CA VAL A 619 -7.87 -23.56 -34.32
C VAL A 619 -8.91 -22.74 -35.07
N CYS A 620 -9.98 -22.36 -34.37
CA CYS A 620 -10.98 -21.43 -34.88
C CYS A 620 -10.41 -20.01 -34.90
N MET A 621 -10.68 -19.27 -35.98
CA MET A 621 -10.23 -17.89 -36.17
C MET A 621 -8.71 -17.74 -36.07
N ALA A 622 -7.97 -18.69 -36.64
CA ALA A 622 -6.51 -18.77 -36.51
C ALA A 622 -5.79 -17.47 -36.90
N ASP A 623 -6.34 -16.72 -37.86
CA ASP A 623 -5.87 -15.43 -38.33
C ASP A 623 -6.10 -14.24 -37.36
N GLU A 624 -6.78 -14.46 -36.24
CA GLU A 624 -6.97 -13.47 -35.16
C GLU A 624 -6.37 -13.89 -33.80
N THR A 625 -5.64 -15.02 -33.77
CA THR A 625 -5.04 -15.57 -32.55
C THR A 625 -3.72 -14.89 -32.16
N GLY A 626 -3.10 -15.36 -31.07
CA GLY A 626 -1.73 -14.97 -30.68
C GLY A 626 -0.68 -15.53 -31.64
N SER A 627 0.45 -14.82 -31.80
CA SER A 627 1.55 -15.24 -32.69
C SER A 627 2.29 -16.50 -32.26
N GLY A 628 2.06 -16.99 -31.05
CA GLY A 628 2.60 -18.25 -30.52
C GLY A 628 1.60 -19.40 -30.52
N THR A 629 0.37 -19.16 -30.98
CA THR A 629 -0.72 -20.16 -31.01
C THR A 629 -0.36 -21.37 -31.87
N PRO A 630 0.19 -21.23 -33.10
CA PRO A 630 0.52 -22.40 -33.93
C PRO A 630 1.49 -23.37 -33.24
N GLU A 631 2.45 -22.84 -32.48
CA GLU A 631 3.42 -23.62 -31.72
C GLU A 631 2.81 -24.21 -30.44
N SER A 632 2.11 -23.41 -29.62
CA SER A 632 1.54 -23.89 -28.35
C SER A 632 0.49 -24.99 -28.56
N VAL A 633 -0.37 -24.86 -29.59
CA VAL A 633 -1.42 -25.86 -29.86
C VAL A 633 -0.88 -27.16 -30.43
N THR A 634 0.39 -27.20 -30.84
CA THR A 634 1.05 -28.41 -31.33
C THR A 634 2.12 -28.94 -30.38
N GLY A 635 2.14 -28.42 -29.14
CA GLY A 635 3.07 -28.88 -28.11
C GLY A 635 4.53 -28.53 -28.43
N ARG A 636 4.76 -27.35 -28.99
CA ARG A 636 6.08 -26.82 -29.37
C ARG A 636 6.41 -25.54 -28.62
N HIS A 637 7.71 -25.27 -28.48
CA HIS A 637 8.19 -24.00 -27.92
C HIS A 637 7.73 -22.85 -28.80
N PHE A 638 7.09 -21.85 -28.20
CA PHE A 638 6.53 -20.68 -28.91
C PHE A 638 7.43 -19.43 -28.84
N ASP A 639 8.54 -19.51 -28.13
CA ASP A 639 9.60 -18.50 -28.01
C ASP A 639 10.96 -19.22 -27.85
N ASP A 640 12.06 -18.46 -27.82
CA ASP A 640 13.43 -18.99 -27.66
C ASP A 640 13.88 -19.08 -26.18
N GLU A 641 13.01 -18.70 -25.25
CA GLU A 641 13.23 -18.79 -23.80
C GLU A 641 11.90 -19.10 -23.12
N THR A 642 11.89 -20.03 -22.16
CA THR A 642 10.68 -20.34 -21.38
C THR A 642 10.47 -19.33 -20.26
N CYS A 643 9.29 -19.35 -19.67
CA CYS A 643 8.96 -18.52 -18.51
C CYS A 643 9.75 -18.85 -17.23
N LEU A 644 10.52 -19.94 -17.22
CA LEU A 644 11.48 -20.29 -16.16
C LEU A 644 12.92 -19.91 -16.52
N GLY A 645 13.15 -19.23 -17.64
CA GLY A 645 14.48 -18.82 -18.10
C GLY A 645 15.28 -19.96 -18.73
N VAL A 646 14.60 -21.01 -19.21
CA VAL A 646 15.26 -22.13 -19.91
C VAL A 646 15.43 -21.74 -21.38
N PRO A 647 16.66 -21.71 -21.93
CA PRO A 647 16.87 -21.47 -23.35
C PRO A 647 16.36 -22.64 -24.18
N VAL A 648 15.52 -22.36 -25.17
CA VAL A 648 14.88 -23.35 -26.05
C VAL A 648 14.89 -22.85 -27.50
N THR A 649 14.52 -23.69 -28.47
CA THR A 649 14.39 -23.27 -29.87
C THR A 649 12.92 -23.17 -30.24
N ARG A 650 12.46 -21.99 -30.65
CA ARG A 650 11.09 -21.83 -31.13
C ARG A 650 10.76 -22.82 -32.25
N GLY A 651 9.64 -23.52 -32.11
CA GLY A 651 9.13 -24.52 -33.04
C GLY A 651 9.61 -25.96 -32.78
N GLU A 652 10.60 -26.16 -31.92
CA GLU A 652 10.96 -27.50 -31.45
C GLU A 652 9.86 -28.08 -30.56
N ARG A 653 9.66 -29.40 -30.65
CA ARG A 653 8.63 -30.11 -29.88
C ARG A 653 9.14 -30.34 -28.45
N LEU A 654 8.27 -30.12 -27.47
CA LEU A 654 8.58 -30.38 -26.07
C LEU A 654 8.94 -31.86 -25.85
N ALA A 655 9.87 -32.10 -24.92
CA ALA A 655 10.22 -33.46 -24.50
C ALA A 655 8.99 -34.23 -24.00
N GLY A 656 8.84 -35.48 -24.44
CA GLY A 656 7.70 -36.34 -24.08
C GLY A 656 6.35 -35.96 -24.71
N MET A 657 6.26 -34.86 -25.47
CA MET A 657 5.03 -34.43 -26.12
C MET A 657 4.72 -35.29 -27.35
N PRO A 658 3.47 -35.76 -27.55
CA PRO A 658 3.09 -36.53 -28.73
C PRO A 658 3.14 -35.69 -30.02
N SER A 659 3.04 -36.35 -31.18
CA SER A 659 2.87 -35.65 -32.45
C SER A 659 1.45 -35.14 -32.58
N ILE A 660 1.30 -33.82 -32.68
CA ILE A 660 0.02 -33.14 -32.84
C ILE A 660 0.09 -32.32 -34.12
N ASP A 661 -0.79 -32.61 -35.07
CA ASP A 661 -0.86 -31.86 -36.33
C ASP A 661 -1.66 -30.57 -36.16
N TYR A 662 -1.38 -29.58 -37.01
CA TYR A 662 -2.04 -28.28 -36.97
C TYR A 662 -3.09 -28.13 -38.07
N SER A 663 -4.24 -27.57 -37.74
CA SER A 663 -5.25 -27.18 -38.71
C SER A 663 -5.90 -25.84 -38.33
N ALA A 664 -6.06 -24.96 -39.31
CA ALA A 664 -6.63 -23.63 -39.13
C ALA A 664 -7.99 -23.51 -39.81
N VAL A 665 -8.96 -22.91 -39.12
CA VAL A 665 -10.20 -22.41 -39.72
C VAL A 665 -10.17 -20.89 -39.62
N ASP A 666 -9.72 -20.24 -40.68
CA ASP A 666 -9.59 -18.78 -40.74
C ASP A 666 -10.97 -18.09 -40.78
N VAL A 667 -11.05 -16.84 -40.32
CA VAL A 667 -12.23 -15.98 -40.54
C VAL A 667 -12.33 -15.58 -42.01
N HIS A 668 -11.20 -15.32 -42.66
CA HIS A 668 -11.17 -14.95 -44.07
C HIS A 668 -11.21 -16.19 -44.96
N ASN A 669 -12.07 -16.16 -45.99
CA ASN A 669 -12.10 -17.19 -47.01
C ASN A 669 -10.96 -17.04 -48.03
N GLU A 670 -10.82 -18.00 -48.96
CA GLU A 670 -9.76 -17.97 -49.98
C GLU A 670 -9.81 -16.74 -50.90
N ALA A 671 -10.96 -16.08 -51.00
CA ALA A 671 -11.15 -14.83 -51.75
C ALA A 671 -10.86 -13.57 -50.90
N GLY A 672 -10.46 -13.72 -49.63
CA GLY A 672 -10.16 -12.62 -48.70
C GLY A 672 -11.38 -11.98 -48.06
N ALA A 673 -12.59 -12.53 -48.23
CA ALA A 673 -13.80 -12.02 -47.59
C ALA A 673 -14.01 -12.67 -46.21
N ILE A 674 -14.53 -11.89 -45.26
CA ILE A 674 -14.89 -12.34 -43.91
C ILE A 674 -16.09 -13.29 -43.99
N ARG A 675 -15.98 -14.47 -43.38
CA ARG A 675 -17.08 -15.42 -43.22
C ARG A 675 -18.09 -14.90 -42.20
N SER A 676 -19.38 -15.16 -42.41
CA SER A 676 -20.41 -14.96 -41.38
C SER A 676 -20.27 -15.99 -40.24
N PRO A 677 -20.86 -15.75 -39.05
CA PRO A 677 -20.89 -16.76 -37.98
C PRO A 677 -21.39 -18.13 -38.45
N ALA A 678 -22.47 -18.16 -39.24
CA ALA A 678 -23.03 -19.39 -39.79
C ALA A 678 -22.08 -20.10 -40.79
N GLU A 679 -21.34 -19.33 -41.59
CA GLU A 679 -20.32 -19.89 -42.49
C GLU A 679 -19.11 -20.45 -41.72
N MET A 680 -18.70 -19.78 -40.65
CA MET A 680 -17.66 -20.25 -39.73
C MET A 680 -18.07 -21.56 -39.06
N ASP A 681 -19.27 -21.61 -38.51
CA ASP A 681 -19.86 -22.81 -37.90
C ASP A 681 -19.89 -24.00 -38.86
N ALA A 682 -20.38 -23.80 -40.09
CA ALA A 682 -20.40 -24.83 -41.11
C ALA A 682 -18.99 -25.28 -41.55
N ALA A 683 -18.01 -24.36 -41.53
CA ALA A 683 -16.63 -24.70 -41.82
C ALA A 683 -16.02 -25.56 -40.70
N VAL A 684 -16.18 -25.16 -39.43
CA VAL A 684 -15.70 -25.92 -38.27
C VAL A 684 -16.33 -27.32 -38.24
N GLU A 685 -17.66 -27.42 -38.35
CA GLU A 685 -18.37 -28.70 -38.27
C GLU A 685 -17.93 -29.68 -39.37
N ARG A 686 -17.79 -29.18 -40.61
CA ARG A 686 -17.29 -29.98 -41.75
C ARG A 686 -15.84 -30.40 -41.55
N HIS A 687 -15.01 -29.51 -41.03
CA HIS A 687 -13.57 -29.73 -40.89
C HIS A 687 -13.28 -30.76 -39.80
N VAL A 688 -13.84 -30.57 -38.61
CA VAL A 688 -13.76 -31.54 -37.49
C VAL A 688 -14.31 -32.90 -37.93
N GLY A 689 -15.49 -32.92 -38.57
CA GLY A 689 -16.08 -34.17 -39.04
C GLY A 689 -15.30 -34.88 -40.14
N THR A 690 -14.45 -34.18 -40.89
CA THR A 690 -13.55 -34.80 -41.88
C THR A 690 -12.36 -35.44 -41.17
N LEU A 691 -11.70 -34.72 -40.26
CA LEU A 691 -10.56 -35.25 -39.50
C LEU A 691 -10.94 -36.49 -38.66
N VAL A 692 -12.09 -36.46 -37.99
CA VAL A 692 -12.55 -37.61 -37.20
C VAL A 692 -12.88 -38.83 -38.08
N ARG A 693 -13.41 -38.62 -39.30
CA ARG A 693 -13.62 -39.70 -40.28
C ARG A 693 -12.31 -40.26 -40.82
N ASP A 694 -11.29 -39.42 -40.95
CA ASP A 694 -9.94 -39.81 -41.36
C ASP A 694 -9.14 -40.51 -40.23
N GLY A 695 -9.75 -40.67 -39.05
CA GLY A 695 -9.21 -41.46 -37.95
C GLY A 695 -8.48 -40.65 -36.87
N TYR A 696 -8.46 -39.33 -36.99
CA TYR A 696 -7.83 -38.45 -36.00
C TYR A 696 -8.76 -38.20 -34.80
N SER A 697 -8.15 -37.95 -33.65
CA SER A 697 -8.80 -37.25 -32.53
C SER A 697 -8.53 -35.76 -32.65
N VAL A 698 -9.49 -34.93 -32.25
CA VAL A 698 -9.46 -33.49 -32.48
C VAL A 698 -9.40 -32.73 -31.16
N ILE A 699 -8.47 -31.78 -31.06
CA ILE A 699 -8.49 -30.72 -30.05
C ILE A 699 -9.06 -29.48 -30.73
N LEU A 700 -10.31 -29.13 -30.44
CA LEU A 700 -10.95 -27.95 -30.99
C LEU A 700 -10.67 -26.75 -30.09
N HIS A 701 -9.88 -25.80 -30.57
CA HIS A 701 -9.67 -24.53 -29.91
C HIS A 701 -10.78 -23.55 -30.30
N ALA A 702 -11.83 -23.49 -29.50
CA ALA A 702 -12.93 -22.54 -29.63
C ALA A 702 -12.48 -21.15 -29.17
N MET A 703 -12.79 -20.12 -29.95
CA MET A 703 -12.48 -18.73 -29.66
C MET A 703 -13.69 -18.06 -29.04
N GLU A 704 -13.59 -17.71 -27.75
CA GLU A 704 -14.69 -17.10 -27.02
C GLU A 704 -14.87 -15.63 -27.42
N GLN A 705 -13.76 -14.88 -27.42
CA GLN A 705 -13.65 -13.55 -28.03
C GLN A 705 -12.24 -13.31 -28.55
N SER A 706 -12.13 -12.95 -29.82
CA SER A 706 -10.88 -12.60 -30.49
C SER A 706 -10.37 -11.21 -30.09
N LYS A 707 -9.18 -10.83 -30.58
CA LYS A 707 -8.63 -9.47 -30.41
C LYS A 707 -9.48 -8.36 -31.05
N LEU A 708 -10.36 -8.73 -31.98
CA LEU A 708 -11.33 -7.83 -32.63
C LEU A 708 -12.74 -8.00 -32.04
N GLY A 709 -12.95 -8.95 -31.13
CA GLY A 709 -14.25 -9.24 -30.53
C GLY A 709 -15.17 -10.06 -31.42
N ARG A 710 -14.62 -10.99 -32.23
CA ARG A 710 -15.38 -12.06 -32.90
C ARG A 710 -15.33 -13.35 -32.07
N TRP A 711 -16.22 -14.31 -32.33
CA TRP A 711 -16.35 -15.55 -31.55
C TRP A 711 -16.61 -16.75 -32.47
N CYS A 712 -16.10 -17.95 -32.20
CA CYS A 712 -16.41 -19.14 -33.00
C CYS A 712 -15.90 -20.42 -32.34
N PRO A 713 -16.65 -21.54 -32.39
CA PRO A 713 -17.95 -21.71 -33.03
C PRO A 713 -19.12 -21.34 -32.10
N SER A 714 -20.35 -21.37 -32.61
CA SER A 714 -21.54 -21.25 -31.77
C SER A 714 -21.67 -22.43 -30.80
N ARG A 715 -22.42 -22.20 -29.71
CA ARG A 715 -22.73 -23.19 -28.70
C ARG A 715 -23.45 -24.40 -29.27
N ASP A 716 -24.40 -24.19 -30.17
CA ASP A 716 -25.12 -25.25 -30.86
C ASP A 716 -24.18 -26.17 -31.66
N VAL A 717 -23.15 -25.62 -32.31
CA VAL A 717 -22.14 -26.43 -32.99
C VAL A 717 -21.30 -27.21 -31.99
N MET A 718 -20.84 -26.59 -30.90
CA MET A 718 -20.07 -27.27 -29.87
C MET A 718 -20.85 -28.45 -29.28
N ASP A 719 -22.12 -28.25 -28.95
CA ASP A 719 -23.02 -29.29 -28.44
C ASP A 719 -23.18 -30.45 -29.43
N ARG A 720 -23.40 -30.15 -30.72
CA ARG A 720 -23.48 -31.18 -31.77
C ARG A 720 -22.18 -31.95 -31.93
N LEU A 721 -21.04 -31.25 -31.92
CA LEU A 721 -19.72 -31.88 -32.05
C LEU A 721 -19.44 -32.81 -30.85
N ARG A 722 -19.73 -32.38 -29.62
CA ARG A 722 -19.65 -33.22 -28.42
C ARG A 722 -20.52 -34.46 -28.55
N ALA A 723 -21.79 -34.30 -28.93
CA ALA A 723 -22.73 -35.41 -29.08
C ALA A 723 -22.33 -36.42 -30.17
N ASN A 724 -21.71 -35.96 -31.25
CA ASN A 724 -21.35 -36.80 -32.39
C ASN A 724 -20.01 -37.55 -32.21
N TYR A 725 -19.05 -36.97 -31.49
CA TYR A 725 -17.68 -37.47 -31.49
C TYR A 725 -17.15 -37.94 -30.13
N GLY A 726 -17.80 -37.60 -29.01
CA GLY A 726 -17.44 -38.11 -27.67
C GLY A 726 -15.94 -37.99 -27.39
N ASP A 727 -15.31 -39.09 -26.96
CA ASP A 727 -13.89 -39.14 -26.58
C ASP A 727 -12.90 -38.79 -27.71
N LYS A 728 -13.34 -38.73 -28.98
CA LYS A 728 -12.50 -38.29 -30.11
C LYS A 728 -12.39 -36.77 -30.22
N LEU A 729 -13.08 -36.01 -29.37
CA LEU A 729 -13.08 -34.55 -29.38
C LEU A 729 -12.78 -34.04 -27.96
N GLN A 730 -11.80 -33.16 -27.84
CA GLN A 730 -11.63 -32.28 -26.68
C GLN A 730 -11.81 -30.84 -27.12
N ILE A 731 -12.72 -30.11 -26.47
CA ILE A 731 -12.86 -28.67 -26.69
C ILE A 731 -12.01 -27.93 -25.66
N VAL A 732 -11.23 -26.96 -26.16
CA VAL A 732 -10.46 -25.99 -25.37
C VAL A 732 -11.00 -24.61 -25.73
N VAL A 733 -11.60 -23.93 -24.76
CA VAL A 733 -12.19 -22.60 -24.94
C VAL A 733 -11.14 -21.55 -24.59
N ASP A 734 -10.71 -20.79 -25.60
CA ASP A 734 -9.90 -19.59 -25.42
C ASP A 734 -10.78 -18.43 -24.95
N ALA A 735 -10.95 -18.35 -23.62
CA ALA A 735 -11.60 -17.26 -22.91
C ALA A 735 -10.59 -16.25 -22.35
N CYS A 736 -9.41 -16.10 -22.97
CA CYS A 736 -8.35 -15.25 -22.45
C CYS A 736 -8.74 -13.77 -22.38
N GLN A 737 -9.65 -13.28 -23.23
CA GLN A 737 -10.19 -11.92 -23.12
C GLN A 737 -10.96 -11.69 -21.81
N LEU A 738 -11.52 -12.77 -21.25
CA LEU A 738 -12.36 -12.80 -20.04
C LEU A 738 -13.50 -11.77 -20.08
N ARG A 739 -14.16 -11.71 -21.24
CA ARG A 739 -15.33 -10.86 -21.55
C ARG A 739 -16.58 -11.74 -21.66
N THR A 740 -16.68 -12.72 -20.78
CA THR A 740 -17.73 -13.74 -20.75
C THR A 740 -18.29 -13.79 -19.34
N ASP A 741 -19.60 -13.92 -19.25
CA ASP A 741 -20.30 -14.08 -17.99
C ASP A 741 -19.99 -15.44 -17.38
N TRP A 742 -19.87 -15.44 -16.05
CA TRP A 742 -19.57 -16.63 -15.27
C TRP A 742 -20.55 -17.79 -15.48
N ASP A 743 -21.84 -17.54 -15.73
CA ASP A 743 -22.83 -18.59 -16.05
C ASP A 743 -22.46 -19.36 -17.35
N ASP A 744 -21.88 -18.66 -18.32
CA ASP A 744 -21.47 -19.27 -19.59
C ASP A 744 -20.13 -20.00 -19.45
N LEU A 745 -19.17 -19.44 -18.68
CA LEU A 745 -17.93 -20.16 -18.29
C LEU A 745 -18.24 -21.45 -17.51
N ARG A 746 -19.23 -21.37 -16.61
CA ARG A 746 -19.72 -22.51 -15.83
C ARG A 746 -20.31 -23.60 -16.73
N SER A 747 -21.08 -23.20 -17.74
CA SER A 747 -21.68 -24.12 -18.70
C SER A 747 -20.61 -24.89 -19.47
N HIS A 748 -19.57 -24.22 -19.94
CA HIS A 748 -18.42 -24.86 -20.59
C HIS A 748 -17.74 -25.92 -19.71
N LEU A 749 -17.43 -25.58 -18.45
CA LEU A 749 -16.80 -26.53 -17.54
C LEU A 749 -17.72 -27.73 -17.24
N ALA A 750 -19.02 -27.50 -17.07
CA ALA A 750 -20.00 -28.56 -16.86
C ALA A 750 -20.09 -29.50 -18.08
N ASP A 751 -19.92 -28.96 -19.28
CA ASP A 751 -19.94 -29.68 -20.56
C ASP A 751 -18.63 -30.44 -20.85
N GLY A 752 -17.60 -30.30 -19.99
CA GLY A 752 -16.32 -31.00 -20.13
C GLY A 752 -15.26 -30.23 -20.94
N ASP A 753 -15.50 -28.95 -21.22
CA ASP A 753 -14.57 -28.09 -21.95
C ASP A 753 -13.45 -27.57 -21.03
N ILE A 754 -12.23 -27.46 -21.54
CA ILE A 754 -11.09 -26.84 -20.82
C ILE A 754 -11.14 -25.33 -21.06
N LEU A 755 -10.97 -24.51 -20.02
CA LEU A 755 -10.96 -23.05 -20.16
C LEU A 755 -9.54 -22.48 -20.09
N LEU A 756 -9.22 -21.54 -20.97
CA LEU A 756 -8.04 -20.70 -20.89
C LEU A 756 -8.46 -19.28 -20.50
N LEU A 757 -7.92 -18.77 -19.38
CA LEU A 757 -8.30 -17.46 -18.83
C LEU A 757 -7.09 -16.55 -18.72
N THR A 758 -7.31 -15.23 -18.73
CA THR A 758 -6.30 -14.28 -18.26
C THR A 758 -6.89 -13.15 -17.43
N GLY A 759 -6.16 -12.70 -16.42
CA GLY A 759 -6.51 -11.50 -15.65
C GLY A 759 -6.13 -10.18 -16.32
N SER A 760 -5.31 -10.22 -17.38
CA SER A 760 -4.64 -9.04 -17.93
C SER A 760 -5.37 -8.32 -19.07
N LYS A 761 -6.56 -8.79 -19.44
CA LYS A 761 -7.37 -8.27 -20.55
C LYS A 761 -8.47 -7.37 -20.02
N PHE A 762 -9.73 -7.83 -20.03
CA PHE A 762 -10.87 -7.04 -19.55
C PHE A 762 -10.64 -6.50 -18.14
N PHE A 763 -10.19 -7.33 -17.21
CA PHE A 763 -9.94 -6.92 -15.82
C PHE A 763 -8.68 -6.09 -15.60
N THR A 764 -7.88 -5.84 -16.64
CA THR A 764 -6.73 -4.92 -16.61
C THR A 764 -5.65 -5.24 -15.55
N GLY A 765 -5.55 -6.50 -15.10
CA GLY A 765 -4.42 -6.95 -14.32
C GLY A 765 -3.10 -6.86 -15.10
N PRO A 766 -1.95 -7.06 -14.43
CA PRO A 766 -0.65 -7.04 -15.10
C PRO A 766 -0.59 -8.06 -16.25
N PRO A 767 0.08 -7.72 -17.38
CA PRO A 767 0.34 -8.67 -18.47
C PRO A 767 0.99 -9.94 -17.92
N PHE A 768 0.72 -11.10 -18.52
CA PHE A 768 1.17 -12.40 -18.03
C PHE A 768 0.51 -12.84 -16.70
N SER A 769 -0.81 -12.79 -16.67
CA SER A 769 -1.64 -13.40 -15.61
C SER A 769 -2.56 -14.47 -16.24
N GLY A 770 -2.00 -15.59 -16.69
CA GLY A 770 -2.75 -16.68 -17.36
C GLY A 770 -3.24 -17.78 -16.40
N ALA A 771 -4.29 -18.49 -16.75
CA ALA A 771 -4.75 -19.65 -16.01
C ALA A 771 -5.35 -20.70 -16.96
N ALA A 772 -5.14 -21.98 -16.63
CA ALA A 772 -5.81 -23.10 -17.28
C ALA A 772 -6.76 -23.77 -16.28
N VAL A 773 -8.03 -23.91 -16.64
CA VAL A 773 -9.07 -24.52 -15.80
C VAL A 773 -9.51 -25.84 -16.43
N PHE A 774 -9.36 -26.93 -15.69
CA PHE A 774 -9.67 -28.28 -16.12
C PHE A 774 -10.93 -28.79 -15.43
N PRO A 775 -11.93 -29.24 -16.18
CA PRO A 775 -13.13 -29.84 -15.60
C PRO A 775 -12.79 -31.20 -14.97
N ASP A 776 -13.56 -31.60 -13.97
CA ASP A 776 -13.36 -32.84 -13.21
C ASP A 776 -13.31 -34.09 -14.12
N GLN A 777 -14.06 -34.11 -15.22
CA GLN A 777 -14.00 -35.17 -16.23
C GLN A 777 -12.61 -35.34 -16.85
N VAL A 778 -11.92 -34.23 -17.17
CA VAL A 778 -10.55 -34.24 -17.69
C VAL A 778 -9.58 -34.70 -16.61
N CYS A 779 -9.74 -34.19 -15.38
CA CYS A 779 -8.86 -34.53 -14.25
C CYS A 779 -8.88 -36.03 -13.95
N ARG A 780 -10.07 -36.66 -13.95
CA ARG A 780 -10.20 -38.11 -13.74
C ARG A 780 -9.48 -38.93 -14.82
N ARG A 781 -9.57 -38.53 -16.09
CA ARG A 781 -8.90 -39.23 -17.20
C ARG A 781 -7.38 -39.23 -17.07
N ILE A 782 -6.79 -38.13 -16.60
CA ILE A 782 -5.32 -38.03 -16.43
C ILE A 782 -4.88 -38.86 -15.22
N THR A 783 -5.65 -38.90 -14.15
CA THR A 783 -5.32 -39.71 -12.96
C THR A 783 -5.19 -41.21 -13.28
N ASP A 784 -5.94 -41.70 -14.27
CA ASP A 784 -5.82 -43.08 -14.76
C ASP A 784 -4.55 -43.34 -15.59
N THR A 785 -3.90 -42.28 -16.10
CA THR A 785 -2.67 -42.33 -16.93
C THR A 785 -1.65 -41.29 -16.44
N PRO A 786 -0.99 -41.52 -15.29
CA PRO A 786 -0.45 -40.46 -14.42
C PRO A 786 0.91 -39.88 -14.88
N GLN A 787 1.15 -39.78 -16.18
CA GLN A 787 2.38 -39.22 -16.73
C GLN A 787 2.03 -38.21 -17.83
N LEU A 788 2.36 -36.95 -17.58
CA LEU A 788 2.28 -35.85 -18.54
C LEU A 788 3.64 -35.64 -19.24
N PRO A 789 3.69 -34.89 -20.36
CA PRO A 789 4.93 -34.61 -21.07
C PRO A 789 6.01 -33.95 -20.17
N GLU A 790 7.22 -34.51 -20.19
CA GLU A 790 8.37 -34.04 -19.40
C GLU A 790 8.72 -32.57 -19.68
N GLY A 791 8.62 -32.12 -20.94
CA GLY A 791 8.93 -30.74 -21.33
C GLY A 791 8.00 -29.68 -20.71
N LEU A 792 6.90 -30.07 -20.06
CA LEU A 792 6.09 -29.13 -19.28
C LEU A 792 6.83 -28.63 -18.03
N SER A 793 7.81 -29.39 -17.52
CA SER A 793 8.67 -28.96 -16.39
C SER A 793 9.49 -27.71 -16.69
N GLU A 794 9.72 -27.40 -17.98
CA GLU A 794 10.43 -26.20 -18.43
C GLU A 794 9.56 -24.94 -18.36
N TYR A 795 8.24 -25.10 -18.17
CA TYR A 795 7.24 -24.02 -18.13
C TYR A 795 6.51 -23.91 -16.79
N LEU A 796 6.46 -24.99 -15.99
CA LEU A 796 5.64 -25.07 -14.79
C LEU A 796 6.49 -25.59 -13.61
N PRO A 797 6.71 -24.77 -12.57
CA PRO A 797 7.39 -25.24 -11.37
C PRO A 797 6.48 -26.19 -10.59
N SER A 798 7.07 -27.12 -9.83
CA SER A 798 6.29 -28.10 -9.06
C SER A 798 5.32 -27.43 -8.07
N ASP A 799 5.69 -26.26 -7.55
CA ASP A 799 4.86 -25.50 -6.59
C ASP A 799 3.57 -24.95 -7.21
N ALA A 800 3.54 -24.74 -8.54
CA ALA A 800 2.36 -24.28 -9.26
C ALA A 800 1.50 -25.44 -9.79
N LEU A 801 1.97 -26.68 -9.69
CA LEU A 801 1.28 -27.87 -10.22
C LEU A 801 0.40 -28.59 -9.19
N GLY A 802 0.45 -28.20 -7.92
CA GLY A 802 -0.39 -28.81 -6.88
C GLY A 802 -0.33 -30.35 -6.89
N GLU A 803 -1.49 -31.00 -7.00
CA GLU A 803 -1.59 -32.47 -7.04
C GLU A 803 -0.97 -33.10 -8.31
N TRP A 804 -0.76 -32.31 -9.38
CA TRP A 804 -0.17 -32.77 -10.64
C TRP A 804 1.37 -32.70 -10.64
N ALA A 805 1.99 -32.19 -9.57
CA ALA A 805 3.45 -32.10 -9.47
C ALA A 805 4.14 -33.46 -9.71
N SER A 806 3.57 -34.56 -9.20
CA SER A 806 4.12 -35.90 -9.41
C SER A 806 3.88 -36.48 -10.82
N MET A 807 2.99 -35.86 -11.60
CA MET A 807 2.64 -36.30 -12.95
C MET A 807 3.55 -35.69 -14.03
N VAL A 808 4.28 -34.62 -13.73
CA VAL A 808 5.20 -33.94 -14.65
C VAL A 808 6.64 -34.30 -14.26
N PRO A 809 7.30 -35.24 -14.98
CA PRO A 809 8.68 -35.62 -14.66
C PRO A 809 9.62 -34.41 -14.77
N GLY A 810 10.53 -34.27 -13.81
CA GLY A 810 11.55 -33.22 -13.83
C GLY A 810 11.10 -31.85 -13.32
N ALA A 811 9.82 -31.66 -12.94
CA ALA A 811 9.37 -30.41 -12.35
C ALA A 811 10.01 -30.18 -10.98
N GLU A 812 10.75 -29.08 -10.83
CA GLU A 812 11.40 -28.66 -9.58
C GLU A 812 10.67 -27.49 -8.92
N ALA A 813 10.85 -27.36 -7.61
CA ALA A 813 10.33 -26.23 -6.85
C ALA A 813 11.16 -24.99 -7.16
N VAL A 814 10.48 -23.91 -7.56
CA VAL A 814 11.11 -22.62 -7.90
C VAL A 814 10.25 -21.52 -7.33
N VAL A 815 10.86 -20.63 -6.54
CA VAL A 815 10.18 -19.48 -5.93
C VAL A 815 9.90 -18.41 -7.01
N GLN A 816 8.90 -18.67 -7.86
CA GLN A 816 8.50 -17.79 -8.95
C GLN A 816 7.42 -16.81 -8.48
N THR A 817 7.88 -15.70 -7.90
CA THR A 817 7.00 -14.66 -7.35
C THR A 817 6.22 -13.88 -8.41
N GLY A 818 6.70 -13.83 -9.65
CA GLY A 818 6.07 -13.06 -10.73
C GLY A 818 4.61 -13.45 -10.99
N VAL A 819 4.32 -14.74 -11.16
CA VAL A 819 2.94 -15.23 -11.41
C VAL A 819 2.04 -14.95 -10.21
N LEU A 820 2.51 -15.22 -8.99
CA LEU A 820 1.76 -14.95 -7.75
C LEU A 820 1.37 -13.48 -7.61
N LEU A 821 2.33 -12.57 -7.76
CA LEU A 821 2.07 -11.14 -7.58
C LEU A 821 1.18 -10.58 -8.70
N ARG A 822 1.40 -11.02 -9.95
CA ARG A 822 0.57 -10.59 -11.08
C ARG A 822 -0.88 -11.07 -10.94
N TRP A 823 -1.08 -12.30 -10.49
CA TRP A 823 -2.43 -12.79 -10.19
C TRP A 823 -3.07 -12.11 -8.98
N ARG A 824 -2.31 -11.84 -7.90
CA ARG A 824 -2.84 -11.05 -6.79
C ARG A 824 -3.32 -9.67 -7.24
N ALA A 825 -2.57 -9.00 -8.10
CA ALA A 825 -2.93 -7.72 -8.70
C ALA A 825 -4.18 -7.85 -9.60
N ALA A 826 -4.24 -8.88 -10.44
CA ALA A 826 -5.42 -9.13 -11.29
C ALA A 826 -6.68 -9.43 -10.46
N LEU A 827 -6.58 -10.24 -9.41
CA LEU A 827 -7.68 -10.53 -8.50
C LEU A 827 -8.18 -9.27 -7.79
N ALA A 828 -7.29 -8.34 -7.41
CA ALA A 828 -7.70 -7.08 -6.83
C ALA A 828 -8.63 -6.29 -7.76
N GLU A 829 -8.36 -6.29 -9.07
CA GLU A 829 -9.25 -5.62 -10.05
C GLU A 829 -10.55 -6.39 -10.29
N ILE A 830 -10.50 -7.72 -10.32
CA ILE A 830 -11.70 -8.56 -10.42
C ILE A 830 -12.62 -8.31 -9.20
N GLU A 831 -12.05 -8.27 -8.00
CA GLU A 831 -12.77 -7.97 -6.75
C GLU A 831 -13.43 -6.59 -6.79
N ARG A 832 -12.70 -5.57 -7.25
CA ARG A 832 -13.22 -4.20 -7.39
C ARG A 832 -14.33 -4.12 -8.41
N TYR A 833 -14.21 -4.81 -9.54
CA TYR A 833 -15.26 -4.85 -10.55
C TYR A 833 -16.55 -5.46 -10.01
N TYR A 834 -16.47 -6.64 -9.41
CA TYR A 834 -17.65 -7.33 -8.88
C TYR A 834 -18.22 -6.71 -7.58
N ALA A 835 -17.48 -5.81 -6.92
CA ALA A 835 -18.03 -5.00 -5.84
C ALA A 835 -19.01 -3.92 -6.32
N VAL A 836 -18.96 -3.53 -7.61
CA VAL A 836 -19.90 -2.58 -8.21
C VAL A 836 -21.25 -3.28 -8.46
N PRO A 837 -22.41 -2.71 -8.11
CA PRO A 837 -23.71 -3.31 -8.39
C PRO A 837 -23.94 -3.61 -9.89
N ASP A 838 -24.50 -4.79 -10.20
CA ASP A 838 -24.72 -5.29 -11.58
C ASP A 838 -25.39 -4.26 -12.51
N ALA A 839 -26.41 -3.56 -12.01
CA ALA A 839 -27.14 -2.55 -12.78
C ALA A 839 -26.25 -1.40 -13.26
N LEU A 840 -25.28 -0.97 -12.43
CA LEU A 840 -24.33 0.08 -12.80
C LEU A 840 -23.28 -0.43 -13.78
N ARG A 841 -22.81 -1.69 -13.62
CA ARG A 841 -21.88 -2.30 -14.58
C ARG A 841 -22.50 -2.37 -15.97
N ILE A 842 -23.74 -2.85 -16.04
CA ILE A 842 -24.52 -2.95 -17.28
C ILE A 842 -24.77 -1.57 -17.91
N ASP A 843 -25.18 -0.59 -17.12
CA ASP A 843 -25.40 0.78 -17.61
C ASP A 843 -24.12 1.39 -18.17
N GLY A 844 -23.01 1.28 -17.42
CA GLY A 844 -21.70 1.74 -17.84
C GLY A 844 -21.24 1.11 -19.15
N LEU A 845 -21.36 -0.21 -19.29
CA LEU A 845 -21.02 -0.95 -20.52
C LEU A 845 -21.82 -0.45 -21.73
N ASN A 846 -23.14 -0.29 -21.58
CA ASN A 846 -24.01 0.17 -22.65
C ASN A 846 -23.68 1.60 -23.08
N ARG A 847 -23.62 2.54 -22.11
CA ARG A 847 -23.36 3.95 -22.39
C ARG A 847 -21.98 4.16 -23.02
N PHE A 848 -20.96 3.47 -22.52
CA PHE A 848 -19.63 3.51 -23.10
C PHE A 848 -19.65 3.04 -24.56
N SER A 849 -20.30 1.91 -24.83
CA SER A 849 -20.43 1.34 -26.17
C SER A 849 -21.11 2.30 -27.15
N GLU A 850 -22.25 2.88 -26.77
CA GLU A 850 -22.99 3.85 -27.59
C GLU A 850 -22.16 5.09 -27.91
N GLN A 851 -21.48 5.66 -26.90
CA GLN A 851 -20.72 6.89 -27.06
C GLN A 851 -19.43 6.68 -27.88
N VAL A 852 -18.70 5.59 -27.65
CA VAL A 852 -17.51 5.26 -28.46
C VAL A 852 -17.89 5.06 -29.92
N MET A 853 -18.98 4.36 -30.21
CA MET A 853 -19.44 4.18 -31.59
C MET A 853 -19.92 5.48 -32.23
N SER A 854 -20.53 6.40 -31.48
CA SER A 854 -20.84 7.74 -32.02
C SER A 854 -19.57 8.48 -32.41
N LEU A 855 -18.58 8.51 -31.51
CA LEU A 855 -17.30 9.19 -31.75
C LEU A 855 -16.53 8.60 -32.94
N LEU A 856 -16.49 7.27 -33.07
CA LEU A 856 -15.83 6.61 -34.20
C LEU A 856 -16.52 6.92 -35.53
N ARG A 857 -17.86 6.93 -35.59
CA ARG A 857 -18.62 7.24 -36.82
C ARG A 857 -18.52 8.70 -37.26
N GLU A 858 -18.44 9.61 -36.31
CA GLU A 858 -18.36 11.05 -36.58
C GLU A 858 -16.93 11.50 -36.96
N HIS A 859 -15.92 10.68 -36.69
CA HIS A 859 -14.53 11.05 -36.92
C HIS A 859 -14.11 10.90 -38.40
N PRO A 860 -13.53 11.94 -39.05
CA PRO A 860 -13.32 11.97 -40.51
C PRO A 860 -12.19 11.06 -41.03
N LEU A 861 -11.37 10.50 -40.13
CA LEU A 861 -10.19 9.68 -40.47
C LEU A 861 -10.29 8.25 -39.95
N VAL A 862 -11.39 7.89 -39.29
CA VAL A 862 -11.54 6.60 -38.63
C VAL A 862 -12.82 5.93 -39.13
N ASP A 863 -12.76 4.64 -39.43
CA ASP A 863 -13.94 3.85 -39.77
C ASP A 863 -14.08 2.69 -38.76
N PRO A 864 -15.21 2.52 -38.06
CA PRO A 864 -15.42 1.34 -37.21
C PRO A 864 -15.43 0.07 -38.06
N LEU A 865 -14.87 -1.02 -37.53
CA LEU A 865 -14.83 -2.31 -38.23
C LEU A 865 -16.17 -3.07 -38.13
N PHE A 866 -16.97 -2.77 -37.10
CA PHE A 866 -18.29 -3.36 -36.88
C PHE A 866 -19.33 -2.26 -36.68
N GLU A 867 -20.52 -2.45 -37.22
CA GLU A 867 -21.71 -1.67 -36.91
C GLU A 867 -22.62 -2.46 -35.95
N SER A 868 -23.54 -1.77 -35.28
CA SER A 868 -24.41 -2.39 -34.25
C SER A 868 -25.36 -3.46 -34.76
N ASP A 869 -25.56 -3.54 -36.07
CA ASP A 869 -26.39 -4.52 -36.78
C ASP A 869 -25.58 -5.64 -37.45
N ASP A 870 -24.25 -5.66 -37.29
CA ASP A 870 -23.38 -6.73 -37.78
C ASP A 870 -23.65 -8.04 -37.02
N GLU A 871 -23.66 -9.19 -37.71
CA GLU A 871 -23.84 -10.52 -37.10
C GLU A 871 -22.76 -10.84 -36.06
N TRP A 872 -21.60 -10.19 -36.14
CA TRP A 872 -20.52 -10.30 -35.16
C TRP A 872 -20.69 -9.37 -33.95
N TRP A 873 -21.67 -8.47 -33.94
CA TRP A 873 -21.75 -7.39 -32.94
C TRP A 873 -21.81 -7.89 -31.49
N ALA A 874 -22.71 -8.84 -31.23
CA ALA A 874 -22.94 -9.44 -29.92
C ALA A 874 -23.08 -10.96 -30.07
N ARG A 875 -22.74 -11.68 -29.01
CA ARG A 875 -22.92 -13.13 -28.93
C ARG A 875 -24.25 -13.42 -28.24
N ASP A 876 -25.22 -13.95 -28.97
CA ASP A 876 -26.61 -14.13 -28.54
C ASP A 876 -27.01 -15.60 -28.24
N ASP A 877 -26.10 -16.55 -28.48
CA ASP A 877 -26.26 -17.97 -28.17
C ASP A 877 -25.98 -18.31 -26.69
N PHE A 878 -25.57 -17.33 -25.90
CA PHE A 878 -25.32 -17.43 -24.46
C PHE A 878 -26.40 -16.82 -23.58
N SER A 879 -26.43 -17.29 -22.34
CA SER A 879 -27.44 -16.87 -21.35
C SER A 879 -27.04 -15.65 -20.54
N GLY A 880 -25.75 -15.30 -20.57
CA GLY A 880 -25.17 -14.14 -19.93
C GLY A 880 -25.92 -12.84 -20.24
N ARG A 881 -25.99 -11.95 -19.24
CA ARG A 881 -26.70 -10.66 -19.32
C ARG A 881 -25.81 -9.46 -19.08
N GLU A 882 -24.49 -9.62 -19.01
CA GLU A 882 -23.54 -8.55 -18.77
C GLU A 882 -22.47 -8.51 -19.88
N LEU A 883 -21.42 -9.33 -19.81
CA LEU A 883 -20.26 -9.28 -20.69
C LEU A 883 -20.45 -10.13 -21.96
N SER A 884 -21.02 -11.33 -21.86
CA SER A 884 -21.11 -12.28 -22.98
C SER A 884 -21.80 -11.68 -24.21
N ASN A 885 -22.86 -10.92 -24.00
CA ASN A 885 -23.70 -10.36 -25.05
C ASN A 885 -23.48 -8.86 -25.32
N ARG A 886 -22.44 -8.25 -24.74
CA ARG A 886 -22.12 -6.83 -24.96
C ARG A 886 -20.75 -6.65 -25.57
N ARG A 887 -20.72 -5.84 -26.63
CA ARG A 887 -19.46 -5.40 -27.21
C ARG A 887 -18.72 -4.48 -26.27
N SER A 888 -17.45 -4.81 -26.03
CA SER A 888 -16.53 -4.02 -25.22
C SER A 888 -15.15 -3.84 -25.89
N ILE A 889 -15.00 -4.33 -27.13
CA ILE A 889 -13.86 -4.10 -28.01
C ILE A 889 -14.39 -3.40 -29.27
N PHE A 890 -13.86 -2.21 -29.54
CA PHE A 890 -14.26 -1.33 -30.65
C PHE A 890 -13.08 -1.18 -31.63
N PRO A 891 -12.93 -2.11 -32.58
CA PRO A 891 -11.92 -2.00 -33.61
C PRO A 891 -12.29 -0.99 -34.68
N PHE A 892 -11.27 -0.32 -35.19
CA PHE A 892 -11.41 0.69 -36.23
C PHE A 892 -10.18 0.75 -37.13
N LEU A 893 -10.40 1.18 -38.36
CA LEU A 893 -9.38 1.47 -39.36
C LEU A 893 -9.08 2.96 -39.37
N VAL A 894 -7.87 3.34 -39.77
CA VAL A 894 -7.44 4.75 -39.88
C VAL A 894 -7.12 5.06 -41.34
N ARG A 895 -7.56 6.21 -41.83
CA ARG A 895 -7.29 6.70 -43.19
C ARG A 895 -6.06 7.60 -43.24
N GLU A 896 -5.37 7.59 -44.37
CA GLU A 896 -4.25 8.49 -44.68
C GLU A 896 -4.67 9.97 -44.76
N CYS A 897 -5.92 10.21 -45.16
CA CYS A 897 -6.57 11.52 -45.20
C CYS A 897 -8.08 11.32 -45.31
N ALA A 898 -8.88 12.38 -45.17
CA ALA A 898 -10.33 12.28 -45.29
C ALA A 898 -10.73 11.76 -46.69
N GLY A 899 -11.37 10.60 -46.76
CA GLY A 899 -11.71 9.91 -48.01
C GLY A 899 -10.56 9.16 -48.69
N GLY A 900 -9.37 9.13 -48.09
CA GLY A 900 -8.19 8.41 -48.60
C GLY A 900 -8.20 6.90 -48.29
N ALA A 901 -7.12 6.21 -48.67
CA ALA A 901 -6.90 4.79 -48.38
C ALA A 901 -6.68 4.57 -46.86
N TRP A 902 -6.84 3.33 -46.41
CA TRP A 902 -6.50 2.94 -45.04
C TRP A 902 -4.99 2.82 -44.86
N LEU A 903 -4.51 3.09 -43.65
CA LEU A 903 -3.11 2.86 -43.29
C LEU A 903 -2.76 1.39 -43.48
N ASP A 904 -1.59 1.14 -44.06
CA ASP A 904 -1.00 -0.19 -44.08
C ASP A 904 -0.55 -0.62 -42.67
N PRO A 905 -0.25 -1.92 -42.45
CA PRO A 905 0.13 -2.42 -41.12
C PRO A 905 1.36 -1.73 -40.49
N ASP A 906 2.35 -1.32 -41.28
CA ASP A 906 3.57 -0.68 -40.77
C ASP A 906 3.28 0.74 -40.29
N ARG A 907 2.47 1.48 -41.05
CA ARG A 907 2.02 2.83 -40.67
C ARG A 907 1.07 2.80 -39.48
N ALA A 908 0.16 1.82 -39.41
CA ALA A 908 -0.69 1.62 -38.23
C ALA A 908 0.14 1.30 -36.96
N LYS A 909 1.22 0.52 -37.11
CA LYS A 909 2.18 0.26 -36.01
C LYS A 909 2.93 1.51 -35.59
N LYS A 910 3.38 2.32 -36.54
CA LYS A 910 4.01 3.61 -36.27
C LYS A 910 3.04 4.57 -35.54
N LEU A 911 1.78 4.63 -35.97
CA LEU A 911 0.74 5.41 -35.30
C LEU A 911 0.56 4.96 -33.85
N TYR A 912 0.41 3.66 -33.61
CA TYR A 912 0.30 3.11 -32.26
C TYR A 912 1.48 3.52 -31.35
N GLN A 913 2.71 3.48 -31.86
CA GLN A 913 3.90 3.90 -31.12
C GLN A 913 3.85 5.39 -30.78
N LEU A 914 3.49 6.24 -31.75
CA LEU A 914 3.35 7.70 -31.58
C LEU A 914 2.24 8.07 -30.57
N LEU A 915 1.14 7.33 -30.56
CA LEU A 915 0.06 7.56 -29.59
C LEU A 915 0.54 7.34 -28.15
N ASN A 916 1.38 6.34 -27.92
CA ASN A 916 1.81 5.93 -26.58
C ASN A 916 3.00 6.73 -25.99
N GLN A 917 3.44 7.79 -26.68
CA GLN A 917 4.52 8.69 -26.26
C GLN A 917 4.13 10.15 -26.41
N GLU A 918 4.83 11.06 -25.73
CA GLU A 918 4.68 12.49 -26.00
C GLU A 918 5.26 12.85 -27.38
N LEU A 919 4.60 13.71 -28.13
CA LEU A 919 5.11 14.21 -29.41
C LEU A 919 5.93 15.49 -29.19
N GLU A 920 7.09 15.59 -29.85
CA GLU A 920 7.93 16.79 -29.81
C GLU A 920 7.24 17.96 -30.53
N THR A 921 6.56 18.82 -29.77
CA THR A 921 5.74 19.91 -30.33
C THR A 921 6.55 20.94 -31.12
N ASP A 922 7.85 21.10 -30.82
CA ASP A 922 8.72 22.07 -31.50
C ASP A 922 9.04 21.67 -32.96
N THR A 923 8.80 20.40 -33.30
CA THR A 923 9.01 19.85 -34.66
C THR A 923 7.72 19.89 -35.51
N LEU A 924 6.59 20.25 -34.91
CA LEU A 924 5.27 20.28 -35.55
C LEU A 924 4.92 21.70 -36.01
N GLU A 925 4.02 21.81 -36.98
CA GLU A 925 3.43 23.11 -37.34
C GLU A 925 2.67 23.71 -36.14
N PRO A 926 2.52 25.05 -36.04
CA PRO A 926 1.87 25.69 -34.90
C PRO A 926 0.49 25.09 -34.57
N LEU A 927 0.39 24.48 -33.39
CA LEU A 927 -0.80 23.80 -32.91
C LEU A 927 -1.71 24.71 -32.08
N SER A 928 -3.03 24.51 -32.16
CA SER A 928 -3.98 25.08 -31.20
C SER A 928 -3.73 24.53 -29.78
N GLY A 929 -4.26 25.19 -28.75
CA GLY A 929 -4.10 24.75 -27.36
C GLY A 929 -4.53 23.29 -27.14
N ASP A 930 -5.69 22.90 -27.66
CA ASP A 930 -6.22 21.53 -27.53
C ASP A 930 -5.34 20.50 -28.24
N MET A 931 -4.78 20.84 -29.42
CA MET A 931 -3.87 19.95 -30.15
C MET A 931 -2.50 19.84 -29.47
N GLN A 932 -2.03 20.88 -28.76
CA GLN A 932 -0.83 20.80 -27.94
C GLN A 932 -1.04 19.87 -26.74
N GLN A 933 -2.23 19.92 -26.13
CA GLN A 933 -2.60 18.98 -25.07
C GLN A 933 -2.63 17.54 -25.60
N ALA A 934 -3.29 17.29 -26.73
CA ALA A 934 -3.32 15.97 -27.36
C ALA A 934 -1.91 15.47 -27.75
N ALA A 935 -1.02 16.35 -28.23
CA ALA A 935 0.36 16.00 -28.57
C ALA A 935 1.15 15.47 -27.36
N ARG A 936 0.99 16.10 -26.19
CA ARG A 936 1.67 15.72 -24.94
C ARG A 936 1.01 14.55 -24.23
N GLN A 937 -0.26 14.29 -24.50
CA GLN A 937 -1.00 13.23 -23.81
C GLN A 937 -0.55 11.85 -24.28
N CYS A 938 -0.08 10.99 -23.37
CA CYS A 938 0.18 9.59 -23.68
C CYS A 938 -1.15 8.82 -23.79
N CYS A 939 -1.34 8.11 -24.90
CA CYS A 939 -2.55 7.39 -25.26
C CYS A 939 -2.22 5.93 -25.56
N HIS A 940 -2.61 5.01 -24.68
CA HIS A 940 -2.39 3.58 -24.85
C HIS A 940 -3.69 2.88 -25.27
N ILE A 941 -3.76 2.51 -26.54
CA ILE A 941 -4.87 1.75 -27.13
C ILE A 941 -4.40 0.37 -27.59
N GLY A 942 -5.30 -0.47 -28.10
CA GLY A 942 -4.91 -1.80 -28.56
C GLY A 942 -3.93 -1.78 -29.76
N GLN A 943 -2.92 -2.66 -29.73
CA GLN A 943 -1.93 -2.86 -30.81
C GLN A 943 -2.52 -3.29 -32.16
N PRO A 944 -2.09 -2.73 -33.30
CA PRO A 944 -2.71 -3.02 -34.60
C PRO A 944 -2.76 -4.53 -34.90
N VAL A 945 -3.94 -5.00 -35.35
CA VAL A 945 -4.16 -6.38 -35.80
C VAL A 945 -4.26 -6.38 -37.33
N PRO A 946 -3.28 -6.96 -38.06
CA PRO A 946 -3.35 -7.06 -39.51
C PRO A 946 -4.59 -7.86 -39.95
N LEU A 947 -5.32 -7.35 -40.94
CA LEU A 947 -6.48 -8.05 -41.49
C LEU A 947 -6.03 -8.91 -42.68
N LYS A 948 -6.04 -10.24 -42.51
CA LYS A 948 -5.54 -11.20 -43.52
C LYS A 948 -6.28 -11.03 -44.86
N GLY A 949 -5.52 -11.05 -45.95
CA GLY A 949 -6.07 -10.83 -47.30
C GLY A 949 -6.34 -9.36 -47.65
N THR A 950 -6.07 -8.43 -46.73
CA THR A 950 -6.12 -6.98 -46.96
C THR A 950 -4.73 -6.35 -46.77
N HIS A 951 -4.55 -5.10 -47.23
CA HIS A 951 -3.34 -4.31 -46.98
C HIS A 951 -3.54 -3.29 -45.84
N THR A 952 -4.21 -3.67 -44.74
CA THR A 952 -4.44 -2.78 -43.58
C THR A 952 -4.44 -3.52 -42.23
N ALA A 953 -4.49 -2.76 -41.13
CA ALA A 953 -4.56 -3.27 -39.76
C ALA A 953 -5.51 -2.43 -38.89
N ALA A 954 -6.25 -3.10 -38.01
CA ALA A 954 -7.21 -2.46 -37.11
C ALA A 954 -6.60 -2.11 -35.74
N LEU A 955 -6.79 -0.87 -35.30
CA LEU A 955 -6.55 -0.43 -33.92
C LEU A 955 -7.84 -0.67 -33.09
N ARG A 956 -7.75 -0.63 -31.76
CA ARG A 956 -8.92 -0.85 -30.88
C ARG A 956 -8.95 0.11 -29.71
N ILE A 957 -10.12 0.70 -29.46
CA ILE A 957 -10.50 1.20 -28.14
C ILE A 957 -11.21 0.05 -27.43
N SER A 958 -10.81 -0.28 -26.22
CA SER A 958 -11.37 -1.41 -25.46
C SER A 958 -11.75 -0.95 -24.07
N MET A 959 -12.99 -1.24 -23.69
CA MET A 959 -13.46 -1.00 -22.32
C MET A 959 -12.82 -2.03 -21.40
N GLY A 960 -12.16 -1.58 -20.34
CA GLY A 960 -11.67 -2.43 -19.25
C GLY A 960 -12.49 -2.24 -17.98
N ALA A 961 -12.39 -3.18 -17.05
CA ALA A 961 -13.10 -3.19 -15.77
C ALA A 961 -12.90 -1.90 -14.96
N ARG A 962 -11.71 -1.29 -15.04
CA ARG A 962 -11.35 -0.06 -14.30
C ARG A 962 -12.27 1.12 -14.56
N ILE A 963 -12.74 1.29 -15.80
CA ILE A 963 -13.68 2.36 -16.18
C ILE A 963 -14.96 2.28 -15.32
N VAL A 964 -15.37 1.08 -14.92
CA VAL A 964 -16.55 0.87 -14.08
C VAL A 964 -16.17 0.99 -12.60
N SER A 965 -15.10 0.32 -12.16
CA SER A 965 -14.75 0.26 -10.74
C SER A 965 -14.21 1.58 -10.17
N ASP A 966 -13.48 2.38 -10.98
CA ASP A 966 -12.95 3.67 -10.54
C ASP A 966 -14.09 4.69 -10.36
N GLY A 967 -15.06 4.71 -11.28
CA GLY A 967 -16.26 5.54 -11.16
C GLY A 967 -17.11 5.24 -9.93
N TYR A 968 -17.20 3.97 -9.52
CA TYR A 968 -17.92 3.60 -8.29
C TYR A 968 -17.17 3.99 -7.01
N ALA A 969 -15.84 3.86 -7.01
CA ALA A 969 -15.01 4.16 -5.84
C ALA A 969 -14.87 5.66 -5.54
N ALA A 970 -14.96 6.52 -6.57
CA ALA A 970 -14.77 7.97 -6.44
C ALA A 970 -15.86 8.68 -5.62
N GLY A 971 -17.02 8.06 -5.38
CA GLY A 971 -18.13 8.65 -4.62
C GLY A 971 -18.86 9.82 -5.30
N ASP A 972 -18.29 10.37 -6.38
CA ASP A 972 -18.96 11.25 -7.35
C ASP A 972 -20.01 10.47 -8.16
N SER A 973 -20.86 11.16 -8.93
CA SER A 973 -21.81 10.44 -9.79
C SER A 973 -21.04 9.60 -10.81
N PHE A 974 -21.28 8.29 -10.83
CA PHE A 974 -20.72 7.32 -11.79
C PHE A 974 -20.78 7.85 -13.25
N GLU A 975 -21.85 8.57 -13.57
CA GLU A 975 -22.05 9.28 -14.83
C GLU A 975 -20.95 10.30 -15.15
N HIS A 976 -20.55 11.13 -14.18
CA HIS A 976 -19.51 12.14 -14.40
C HIS A 976 -18.15 11.49 -14.70
N HIS A 977 -17.82 10.39 -14.02
CA HIS A 977 -16.60 9.64 -14.30
C HIS A 977 -16.63 9.05 -15.72
N LEU A 978 -17.75 8.45 -16.12
CA LEU A 978 -17.89 7.90 -17.48
C LEU A 978 -17.77 9.00 -18.55
N GLU A 979 -18.32 10.19 -18.31
CA GLU A 979 -18.13 11.33 -19.22
C GLU A 979 -16.66 11.74 -19.36
N GLU A 980 -15.89 11.71 -18.27
CA GLU A 980 -14.46 12.02 -18.31
C GLU A 980 -13.68 10.96 -19.11
N GLU A 981 -13.97 9.68 -18.92
CA GLU A 981 -13.38 8.59 -19.72
C GLU A 981 -13.69 8.76 -21.21
N ILE A 982 -14.88 9.23 -21.56
CA ILE A 982 -15.24 9.50 -22.95
C ILE A 982 -14.51 10.74 -23.50
N ARG A 983 -14.27 11.77 -22.69
CA ARG A 983 -13.42 12.92 -23.09
C ARG A 983 -11.99 12.47 -23.39
N GLN A 984 -11.44 11.51 -22.64
CA GLN A 984 -10.12 10.95 -22.95
C GLN A 984 -10.09 10.31 -24.34
N ILE A 985 -11.17 9.65 -24.77
CA ILE A 985 -11.27 9.06 -26.11
C ILE A 985 -11.30 10.13 -27.20
N VAL A 986 -11.95 11.27 -26.96
CA VAL A 986 -11.89 12.43 -27.87
C VAL A 986 -10.44 12.88 -28.06
N VAL A 987 -9.66 12.99 -26.97
CA VAL A 987 -8.23 13.36 -27.03
C VAL A 987 -7.42 12.32 -27.82
N ILE A 988 -7.74 11.03 -27.70
CA ILE A 988 -7.10 9.96 -28.49
C ILE A 988 -7.36 10.17 -29.99
N LEU A 989 -8.61 10.42 -30.37
CA LEU A 989 -9.00 10.66 -31.77
C LEU A 989 -8.35 11.93 -32.32
N ASP A 990 -8.29 12.99 -31.51
CA ASP A 990 -7.58 14.23 -31.85
C ASP A 990 -6.09 13.99 -32.07
N LYS A 991 -5.46 13.17 -31.23
CA LYS A 991 -4.06 12.78 -31.41
C LYS A 991 -3.83 11.94 -32.67
N ILE A 992 -4.76 11.05 -33.02
CA ILE A 992 -4.73 10.32 -34.30
C ILE A 992 -4.77 11.31 -35.47
N LYS A 993 -5.71 12.26 -35.45
CA LYS A 993 -5.84 13.31 -36.47
C LYS A 993 -4.60 14.18 -36.56
N LEU A 994 -3.97 14.51 -35.44
CA LEU A 994 -2.71 15.23 -35.39
C LEU A 994 -1.59 14.45 -36.08
N CYS A 995 -1.42 13.16 -35.76
CA CYS A 995 -0.36 12.33 -36.34
C CYS A 995 -0.51 12.19 -37.87
N VAL A 996 -1.74 12.05 -38.34
CA VAL A 996 -2.04 11.97 -39.79
C VAL A 996 -1.85 13.33 -40.47
N SER A 997 -2.40 14.41 -39.90
CA SER A 997 -2.32 15.74 -40.53
C SER A 997 -0.91 16.31 -40.60
N GLN A 998 -0.07 16.03 -39.60
CA GLN A 998 1.35 16.42 -39.58
C GLN A 998 2.26 15.45 -40.34
N SER A 999 1.68 14.48 -41.08
CA SER A 999 2.42 13.49 -41.89
C SER A 999 3.47 12.70 -41.07
N LEU A 1000 3.19 12.46 -39.79
CA LEU A 1000 4.05 11.65 -38.93
C LEU A 1000 3.95 10.16 -39.27
N VAL A 1001 2.84 9.74 -39.87
CA VAL A 1001 2.54 8.35 -40.23
C VAL A 1001 2.29 8.15 -41.70
#